data_AF-A0A8B7ID10-F1
#
_entry.id   AF-A0A8B7ID10-F1
#
_cell.length_a   1.000
_cell.length_b   1.000
_cell.length_c   1.000
_cell.angle_alpha   90.00
_cell.angle_beta   90.00
_cell.angle_gamma   90.00
#
_symmetry.space_group_name_H-M   'P 1'
#
loop_
_entity.id
_entity.type
_entity.pdbx_description
1 polymer ?
#
loop_
_entity_poly.entity_id
_entity_poly.type
_entity_poly.pdbx_seq_one_letter_code
_entity_poly.pdbx_strand_id
1 'polypeptide(L)'
;MMHKYKNSEAKNCLIDKHIAFIGDSRIRQLFYSFIKLINPQVKEEGNKHGNIPFEDKSASIKVDFLWYPEVNGSMRQHIKSWTEAAMAKPHIIVAGAATWSIKIHNGSNEALAQYKINITSIAPLLEKLAKSSDVYWVLQDPVYEDMLSESRKMITNEKIDAYNEAAVRILNSSSRNSKAKVKVFSVSKLIAQETIMKSSDGLHLPESSRETNAMILMNVYCNKILKPIDGSCCQPQPPLTLIQKLAFCFFTLSIIGYLIINLIHRNNYRKNKSCTDLENGEEKKPAISTPTVSTLEMLLHSFCKLGLIMTYFYLCDRANLFMKENKFYTHSSFFIPIIYILVLGVFYTENTKETKVLNREQTDEWKGWMQLVILIYHISGASTFLPVYMHIRVLVAAYLFQTGYGHFSYFWIKGDFGVYRVCQVLFRLNFLVVVLCIVMDRPYQFYYFVPLVTIWFMIIYVTLAVWPQIVQKKANGNCFWHFGLLLKLICLLICIYFLSYSQGAFEKIFSFWPLSKCFELNGNVYEWWFRWKLDRYTYSVWASSCKNKTDCNELHPSVSVVQILAFILIRNIPGYVRSVYSSFFAWFGKISLELFICQYHIWLAADTKGILVLIPGYPVLNVMVSTFIFVCVAHEISQITNDLAQIVVPKDNPALLKRLLCIAGFFSGLLLFSAIQDQSRH
;
A
#
# COMPACT_ATOMS: atom_id res chain seq x y z
N MET A 1 11.05 1.86 0.45
CA MET A 1 11.28 0.72 -0.46
C MET A 1 12.07 1.15 -1.68
N MET A 2 13.09 0.40 -2.06
CA MET A 2 13.82 0.62 -3.31
C MET A 2 13.29 -0.34 -4.38
N HIS A 3 13.16 0.17 -5.62
CA HIS A 3 12.94 -0.66 -6.80
C HIS A 3 14.25 -1.34 -7.19
N LYS A 4 14.19 -2.62 -7.54
CA LYS A 4 15.36 -3.39 -8.02
C LYS A 4 15.40 -3.35 -9.54
N TYR A 5 16.24 -2.46 -10.06
CA TYR A 5 16.41 -2.27 -11.49
C TYR A 5 16.97 -3.51 -12.18
N LYS A 6 16.29 -3.98 -13.22
CA LYS A 6 16.87 -4.92 -14.19
C LYS A 6 17.75 -4.17 -15.18
N ASN A 7 18.63 -4.92 -15.83
CA ASN A 7 19.55 -4.41 -16.85
C ASN A 7 18.83 -3.58 -17.93
N SER A 8 17.76 -4.11 -18.51
CA SER A 8 16.99 -3.45 -19.57
C SER A 8 16.33 -2.15 -19.10
N GLU A 9 15.82 -2.13 -17.87
CA GLU A 9 15.20 -0.94 -17.27
C GLU A 9 16.23 0.15 -16.98
N ALA A 10 17.39 -0.24 -16.44
CA ALA A 10 18.51 0.66 -16.20
C ALA A 10 19.02 1.29 -17.52
N LYS A 11 19.18 0.48 -18.57
CA LYS A 11 19.55 0.98 -19.90
C LYS A 11 18.51 1.95 -20.43
N ASN A 12 17.23 1.59 -20.39
CA ASN A 12 16.14 2.42 -20.89
C ASN A 12 16.06 3.78 -20.15
N CYS A 13 16.29 3.80 -18.84
CA CYS A 13 16.36 5.05 -18.07
C CYS A 13 17.53 5.96 -18.51
N LEU A 14 18.68 5.36 -18.84
CA LEU A 14 19.94 6.05 -19.06
C LEU A 14 20.27 6.28 -20.54
N ILE A 15 19.32 6.06 -21.46
CA ILE A 15 19.50 6.29 -22.89
C ILE A 15 20.02 7.71 -23.16
N ASP A 16 21.07 7.78 -23.99
CA ASP A 16 21.77 9.02 -24.38
C ASP A 16 22.29 9.85 -23.19
N LYS A 17 22.58 9.20 -22.05
CA LYS A 17 23.12 9.89 -20.86
C LYS A 17 24.62 9.72 -20.74
N HIS A 18 25.22 10.82 -20.30
CA HIS A 18 26.61 10.90 -19.87
C HIS A 18 26.67 11.06 -18.34
N ILE A 19 27.35 10.14 -17.67
CA ILE A 19 27.53 10.10 -16.22
C ILE A 19 29.03 10.18 -15.92
N ALA A 20 29.41 11.01 -14.95
CA ALA A 20 30.80 11.15 -14.52
C ALA A 20 30.93 10.85 -13.02
N PHE A 21 31.80 9.90 -12.68
CA PHE A 21 32.27 9.63 -11.33
C PHE A 21 33.65 10.25 -11.16
N ILE A 22 33.85 11.08 -10.15
CA ILE A 22 35.12 11.79 -9.91
C ILE A 22 35.57 11.63 -8.46
N GLY A 23 36.77 11.08 -8.25
CA GLY A 23 37.25 10.86 -6.90
C GLY A 23 38.39 9.86 -6.77
N ASP A 24 38.45 9.26 -5.58
CA ASP A 24 39.43 8.24 -5.20
C ASP A 24 38.96 6.80 -5.48
N SER A 25 39.66 5.82 -4.89
CA SER A 25 39.36 4.39 -5.07
C SER A 25 37.98 3.97 -4.58
N ARG A 26 37.37 4.71 -3.65
CA ARG A 26 36.03 4.39 -3.12
C ARG A 26 34.95 4.79 -4.11
N ILE A 27 35.12 5.95 -4.75
CA ILE A 27 34.27 6.37 -5.88
C ILE A 27 34.45 5.44 -7.08
N ARG A 28 35.68 4.99 -7.34
CA ARG A 28 35.94 3.98 -8.39
C ARG A 28 35.16 2.69 -8.15
N GLN A 29 35.12 2.20 -6.92
CA GLN A 29 34.35 1.01 -6.56
C GLN A 29 32.85 1.20 -6.73
N LEU A 30 32.32 2.38 -6.36
CA LEU A 30 30.92 2.72 -6.61
C LEU A 30 30.60 2.78 -8.12
N PHE A 31 31.51 3.34 -8.93
CA PHE A 31 31.42 3.32 -10.40
C PHE A 31 31.29 1.91 -10.95
N TYR A 32 32.13 0.96 -10.51
CA TYR A 32 32.05 -0.42 -10.96
C TYR A 32 30.72 -1.08 -10.58
N SER A 33 30.23 -0.88 -9.35
CA SER A 33 28.92 -1.37 -8.95
C SER A 33 27.78 -0.73 -9.76
N PHE A 34 27.91 0.54 -10.15
CA PHE A 34 26.93 1.23 -11.00
C PHE A 34 26.90 0.69 -12.43
N ILE A 35 28.05 0.52 -13.09
CA ILE A 35 28.09 -0.03 -14.46
C ILE A 35 27.71 -1.50 -14.51
N LYS A 36 27.91 -2.29 -13.42
CA LYS A 36 27.39 -3.66 -13.29
C LYS A 36 25.85 -3.72 -13.39
N LEU A 37 25.14 -2.66 -12.96
CA LEU A 37 23.67 -2.58 -13.16
C LEU A 37 23.29 -2.42 -14.64
N ILE A 38 24.16 -1.78 -15.43
CA ILE A 38 23.98 -1.53 -16.87
C ILE A 38 24.48 -2.71 -17.71
N ASN A 39 25.56 -3.37 -17.26
CA ASN A 39 26.14 -4.56 -17.88
C ASN A 39 26.78 -5.47 -16.81
N PRO A 40 26.08 -6.55 -16.39
CA PRO A 40 26.56 -7.48 -15.36
C PRO A 40 27.86 -8.22 -15.71
N GLN A 41 28.26 -8.27 -16.99
CA GLN A 41 29.47 -8.96 -17.43
C GLN A 41 30.75 -8.14 -17.19
N VAL A 42 30.63 -6.88 -16.77
CA VAL A 42 31.78 -6.01 -16.54
C VAL A 42 32.57 -6.48 -15.32
N LYS A 43 33.85 -6.73 -15.53
CA LYS A 43 34.82 -7.06 -14.48
C LYS A 43 35.53 -5.81 -13.98
N GLU A 44 36.00 -5.85 -12.73
CA GLU A 44 36.82 -4.78 -12.14
C GLU A 44 38.27 -4.85 -12.65
N GLU A 45 38.46 -4.67 -13.96
CA GLU A 45 39.75 -4.72 -14.64
C GLU A 45 40.19 -3.31 -15.09
N GLY A 46 41.51 -3.06 -15.12
CA GLY A 46 42.09 -1.78 -15.57
C GLY A 46 43.12 -1.16 -14.62
N ASN A 47 43.62 0.02 -14.99
CA ASN A 47 44.57 0.79 -14.17
C ASN A 47 43.85 1.32 -12.91
N LYS A 48 44.35 0.94 -11.73
CA LYS A 48 43.75 1.31 -10.43
C LYS A 48 43.79 2.82 -10.17
N HIS A 49 44.77 3.53 -10.71
CA HIS A 49 45.01 4.97 -10.50
C HIS A 49 44.96 5.74 -11.83
N GLY A 50 43.90 5.54 -12.62
CA GLY A 50 43.71 6.21 -13.89
C GLY A 50 42.23 6.43 -14.22
N ASN A 51 41.97 7.23 -15.26
CA ASN A 51 40.63 7.44 -15.78
C ASN A 51 40.14 6.16 -16.49
N ILE A 52 38.88 5.81 -16.31
CA ILE A 52 38.28 4.59 -16.84
C ILE A 52 36.99 4.96 -17.57
N PRO A 53 36.95 4.88 -18.91
CA PRO A 53 35.72 5.08 -19.67
C PRO A 53 34.92 3.77 -19.73
N PHE A 54 33.59 3.89 -19.70
CA PHE A 54 32.64 2.83 -20.01
C PHE A 54 31.62 3.36 -21.00
N GLU A 55 31.37 2.59 -22.07
CA GLU A 55 30.40 2.95 -23.10
C GLU A 55 29.51 1.75 -23.43
N ASP A 56 28.20 1.94 -23.35
CA ASP A 56 27.21 1.00 -23.87
C ASP A 56 26.67 1.54 -25.20
N LYS A 57 27.18 0.97 -26.29
CA LYS A 57 26.81 1.38 -27.66
C LYS A 57 25.34 1.09 -28.00
N SER A 58 24.70 0.14 -27.33
CA SER A 58 23.31 -0.24 -27.64
C SER A 58 22.29 0.80 -27.17
N ALA A 59 22.64 1.56 -26.14
CA ALA A 59 21.79 2.61 -25.56
C ALA A 59 22.48 3.99 -25.53
N SER A 60 23.61 4.15 -26.24
CA SER A 60 24.43 5.38 -26.28
C SER A 60 24.76 5.94 -24.89
N ILE A 61 25.03 5.05 -23.93
CA ILE A 61 25.30 5.42 -22.53
C ILE A 61 26.80 5.59 -22.37
N LYS A 62 27.22 6.74 -21.81
CA LYS A 62 28.61 6.98 -21.44
C LYS A 62 28.74 7.13 -19.93
N VAL A 63 29.60 6.34 -19.30
CA VAL A 63 29.92 6.46 -17.87
C VAL A 63 31.44 6.57 -17.73
N ASP A 64 31.93 7.70 -17.27
CA ASP A 64 33.36 7.92 -17.06
C ASP A 64 33.70 7.91 -15.57
N PHE A 65 34.74 7.17 -15.18
CA PHE A 65 35.42 7.37 -13.91
C PHE A 65 36.68 8.21 -14.12
N LEU A 66 36.84 9.25 -13.30
CA LEU A 66 37.91 10.23 -13.37
C LEU A 66 38.71 10.20 -12.06
N TRP A 67 39.98 9.84 -12.18
CA TRP A 67 40.90 9.69 -11.04
C TRP A 67 41.39 11.05 -10.55
N TYR A 68 40.67 11.60 -9.59
CA TYR A 68 41.02 12.83 -8.86
C TYR A 68 40.90 12.53 -7.37
N PRO A 69 41.90 11.85 -6.79
CA PRO A 69 41.80 11.32 -5.43
C PRO A 69 41.85 12.41 -4.35
N GLU A 70 42.26 13.63 -4.71
CA GLU A 70 42.36 14.78 -3.82
C GLU A 70 41.58 15.97 -4.37
N VAL A 71 40.96 16.72 -3.47
CA VAL A 71 40.32 17.99 -3.83
C VAL A 71 41.41 19.05 -3.94
N ASN A 72 41.93 19.23 -5.14
CA ASN A 72 43.02 20.17 -5.43
C ASN A 72 42.74 20.97 -6.72
N GLY A 73 43.72 21.78 -7.15
CA GLY A 73 43.61 22.60 -8.36
C GLY A 73 43.32 21.81 -9.64
N SER A 74 43.78 20.56 -9.73
CA SER A 74 43.53 19.69 -10.89
C SER A 74 42.05 19.30 -10.97
N MET A 75 41.47 18.82 -9.86
CA MET A 75 40.03 18.51 -9.78
C MET A 75 39.18 19.76 -10.06
N ARG A 76 39.57 20.91 -9.50
CA ARG A 76 38.89 22.19 -9.75
C ARG A 76 38.91 22.57 -11.22
N GLN A 77 40.06 22.48 -11.89
CA GLN A 77 40.20 22.84 -13.29
C GLN A 77 39.33 21.94 -14.19
N HIS A 78 39.27 20.64 -13.88
CA HIS A 78 38.40 19.72 -14.60
C HIS A 78 36.92 20.05 -14.40
N ILE A 79 36.47 20.27 -13.16
CA ILE A 79 35.08 20.68 -12.89
C ILE A 79 34.75 22.01 -13.58
N LYS A 80 35.69 22.97 -13.57
CA LYS A 80 35.54 24.26 -14.23
C LYS A 80 35.29 24.09 -15.74
N SER A 81 36.01 23.17 -16.38
CA SER A 81 35.88 22.92 -17.81
C SER A 81 34.49 22.41 -18.22
N TRP A 82 33.75 21.72 -17.33
CA TRP A 82 32.33 21.36 -17.56
C TRP A 82 31.36 22.54 -17.42
N THR A 83 31.80 23.65 -16.82
CA THR A 83 31.01 24.87 -16.72
C THR A 83 31.18 25.81 -17.92
N GLU A 84 32.15 25.51 -18.78
CA GLU A 84 32.49 26.24 -20.00
C GLU A 84 31.77 25.60 -21.19
N ALA A 85 31.35 26.40 -22.17
CA ALA A 85 30.48 25.94 -23.27
C ALA A 85 31.17 24.95 -24.24
N ALA A 86 32.50 24.82 -24.19
CA ALA A 86 33.28 24.04 -25.15
C ALA A 86 33.22 22.52 -24.91
N MET A 87 32.81 22.06 -23.73
CA MET A 87 32.71 20.63 -23.41
C MET A 87 31.29 20.20 -23.08
N ALA A 88 30.91 19.02 -23.57
CA ALA A 88 29.67 18.37 -23.17
C ALA A 88 29.72 18.07 -21.67
N LYS A 89 28.84 18.72 -20.91
CA LYS A 89 28.73 18.50 -19.46
C LYS A 89 28.01 17.17 -19.17
N PRO A 90 28.42 16.42 -18.13
CA PRO A 90 27.71 15.22 -17.72
C PRO A 90 26.29 15.55 -17.23
N HIS A 91 25.36 14.65 -17.48
CA HIS A 91 23.99 14.72 -16.96
C HIS A 91 23.95 14.40 -15.46
N ILE A 92 24.80 13.46 -15.02
CA ILE A 92 24.94 13.04 -13.63
C ILE A 92 26.40 13.15 -13.24
N ILE A 93 26.68 13.79 -12.11
CA ILE A 93 28.03 13.93 -11.55
C ILE A 93 28.02 13.36 -10.14
N VAL A 94 28.88 12.37 -9.89
CA VAL A 94 29.07 11.73 -8.59
C VAL A 94 30.49 11.99 -8.14
N ALA A 95 30.67 12.90 -7.18
CA ALA A 95 31.96 13.37 -6.73
C ALA A 95 32.23 12.98 -5.27
N GLY A 96 33.46 12.63 -4.94
CA GLY A 96 33.87 12.44 -3.54
C GLY A 96 35.36 12.15 -3.41
N ALA A 97 36.02 12.85 -2.49
CA ALA A 97 37.44 12.66 -2.22
C ALA A 97 37.79 13.20 -0.83
N ALA A 98 38.54 12.41 -0.04
CA ALA A 98 39.26 12.92 1.13
C ALA A 98 40.34 11.94 1.62
N THR A 99 40.13 10.63 1.46
CA THR A 99 40.98 9.62 2.09
C THR A 99 42.44 9.70 1.65
N TRP A 100 42.69 10.08 0.40
CA TRP A 100 44.04 10.30 -0.11
C TRP A 100 44.70 11.55 0.46
N SER A 101 43.97 12.65 0.64
CA SER A 101 44.50 13.84 1.30
C SER A 101 44.85 13.56 2.77
N ILE A 102 44.04 12.74 3.47
CA ILE A 102 44.37 12.26 4.82
C ILE A 102 45.65 11.42 4.78
N LYS A 103 45.74 10.46 3.85
CA LYS A 103 46.87 9.54 3.73
C LYS A 103 48.18 10.25 3.40
N ILE A 104 48.20 11.06 2.35
CA ILE A 104 49.42 11.73 1.83
C ILE A 104 49.97 12.71 2.86
N HIS A 105 49.09 13.41 3.57
CA HIS A 105 49.48 14.42 4.54
C HIS A 105 49.42 13.92 6.00
N ASN A 106 49.50 12.60 6.19
CA ASN A 106 49.58 11.95 7.50
C ASN A 106 48.51 12.39 8.51
N GLY A 107 47.29 12.68 8.04
CA GLY A 107 46.16 13.13 8.88
C GLY A 107 46.35 14.49 9.55
N SER A 108 47.26 15.34 9.03
CA SER A 108 47.56 16.66 9.60
C SER A 108 46.37 17.64 9.58
N ASN A 109 46.33 18.55 10.55
CA ASN A 109 45.27 19.56 10.65
C ASN A 109 45.44 20.64 9.57
N GLU A 110 46.66 20.88 9.13
CA GLU A 110 47.01 21.76 8.03
C GLU A 110 46.40 21.26 6.72
N ALA A 111 46.46 19.95 6.46
CA ALA A 111 45.81 19.35 5.30
C ALA A 111 44.28 19.47 5.34
N LEU A 112 43.67 19.36 6.53
CA LEU A 112 42.23 19.62 6.70
C LEU A 112 41.90 21.09 6.43
N ALA A 113 42.74 22.04 6.86
CA ALA A 113 42.57 23.45 6.56
C ALA A 113 42.67 23.73 5.04
N GLN A 114 43.65 23.12 4.36
CA GLN A 114 43.77 23.20 2.90
C GLN A 114 42.58 22.56 2.18
N TYR A 115 42.09 21.42 2.66
CA TYR A 115 40.89 20.79 2.13
C TYR A 115 39.67 21.70 2.21
N LYS A 116 39.47 22.42 3.34
CA LYS A 116 38.41 23.42 3.49
C LYS A 116 38.51 24.53 2.45
N ILE A 117 39.71 25.06 2.20
CA ILE A 117 39.95 26.09 1.18
C ILE A 117 39.62 25.53 -0.21
N ASN A 118 40.09 24.33 -0.53
CA ASN A 118 39.90 23.73 -1.85
C ASN A 118 38.42 23.39 -2.12
N ILE A 119 37.70 22.82 -1.14
CA ILE A 119 36.25 22.58 -1.25
C ILE A 119 35.49 23.90 -1.47
N THR A 120 35.86 24.95 -0.72
CA THR A 120 35.25 26.29 -0.88
C THR A 120 35.46 26.82 -2.30
N SER A 121 36.61 26.54 -2.91
CA SER A 121 36.91 26.98 -4.28
C SER A 121 36.15 26.22 -5.38
N ILE A 122 35.73 24.98 -5.13
CA ILE A 122 34.95 24.17 -6.10
C ILE A 122 33.44 24.28 -5.91
N ALA A 123 32.97 24.63 -4.70
CA ALA A 123 31.55 24.68 -4.37
C ALA A 123 30.72 25.54 -5.36
N PRO A 124 31.14 26.76 -5.76
CA PRO A 124 30.40 27.57 -6.74
C PRO A 124 30.32 26.92 -8.13
N LEU A 125 31.36 26.16 -8.53
CA LEU A 125 31.37 25.45 -9.81
C LEU A 125 30.37 24.29 -9.80
N LEU A 126 30.35 23.51 -8.71
CA LEU A 126 29.40 22.42 -8.52
C LEU A 126 27.96 22.93 -8.48
N GLU A 127 27.71 24.09 -7.87
CA GLU A 127 26.38 24.73 -7.86
C GLU A 127 25.95 25.23 -9.23
N LYS A 128 26.89 25.77 -10.02
CA LYS A 128 26.62 26.14 -11.42
C LYS A 128 26.22 24.91 -12.24
N LEU A 129 26.88 23.77 -12.04
CA LEU A 129 26.53 22.51 -12.69
C LEU A 129 25.18 21.96 -12.20
N ALA A 130 24.89 22.09 -10.91
CA ALA A 130 23.64 21.61 -10.30
C ALA A 130 22.37 22.25 -10.89
N LYS A 131 22.49 23.39 -11.60
CA LYS A 131 21.38 24.02 -12.33
C LYS A 131 20.89 23.20 -13.52
N SER A 132 21.74 22.34 -14.09
CA SER A 132 21.43 21.57 -15.30
C SER A 132 21.78 20.09 -15.23
N SER A 133 22.54 19.68 -14.21
CA SER A 133 23.01 18.31 -14.00
C SER A 133 22.65 17.88 -12.59
N ASP A 134 22.45 16.58 -12.39
CA ASP A 134 22.29 16.02 -11.06
C ASP A 134 23.66 15.81 -10.41
N VAL A 135 24.03 16.69 -9.47
CA VAL A 135 25.33 16.67 -8.80
C VAL A 135 25.22 16.09 -7.38
N TYR A 136 25.95 15.01 -7.13
CA TYR A 136 26.03 14.29 -5.86
C TYR A 136 27.43 14.39 -5.26
N TRP A 137 27.54 14.80 -4.01
CA TRP A 137 28.76 14.72 -3.22
C TRP A 137 28.68 13.54 -2.23
N VAL A 138 29.46 12.50 -2.47
CA VAL A 138 29.50 11.27 -1.66
C VAL A 138 30.36 11.51 -0.43
N LEU A 139 29.74 11.32 0.74
CA LEU A 139 30.48 11.36 2.00
C LEU A 139 31.44 10.19 2.08
N GLN A 140 32.56 10.41 2.75
CA GLN A 140 33.53 9.39 3.00
C GLN A 140 32.99 8.44 4.06
N ASP A 141 32.86 7.16 3.71
CA ASP A 141 32.38 6.14 4.62
C ASP A 141 33.39 5.91 5.78
N PRO A 142 32.96 5.43 6.96
CA PRO A 142 33.89 5.00 8.01
C PRO A 142 34.86 3.92 7.53
N VAL A 143 35.91 3.72 8.32
CA VAL A 143 36.93 2.68 8.13
C VAL A 143 36.97 1.76 9.34
N TYR A 144 37.32 0.50 9.11
CA TYR A 144 37.60 -0.44 10.20
C TYR A 144 39.09 -0.36 10.52
N GLU A 145 39.42 0.48 11.50
CA GLU A 145 40.79 0.94 11.79
C GLU A 145 41.76 -0.22 12.07
N ASP A 146 41.31 -1.25 12.79
CA ASP A 146 42.13 -2.41 13.16
C ASP A 146 42.58 -3.25 11.95
N MET A 147 41.86 -3.18 10.82
CA MET A 147 42.18 -3.90 9.59
C MET A 147 42.93 -3.05 8.56
N LEU A 148 43.20 -1.78 8.88
CA LEU A 148 43.99 -0.92 8.01
C LEU A 148 45.46 -1.35 8.03
N SER A 149 46.09 -1.35 6.85
CA SER A 149 47.54 -1.54 6.77
C SER A 149 48.30 -0.39 7.42
N GLU A 150 49.54 -0.62 7.86
CA GLU A 150 50.40 0.42 8.46
C GLU A 150 50.43 1.71 7.63
N SER A 151 50.50 1.59 6.30
CA SER A 151 50.51 2.71 5.36
C SER A 151 49.21 3.54 5.31
N ARG A 152 48.16 3.12 6.02
CA ARG A 152 46.82 3.72 6.05
C ARG A 152 46.35 4.07 7.45
N LYS A 153 47.12 3.77 8.50
CA LYS A 153 46.72 4.00 9.91
C LYS A 153 46.42 5.46 10.25
N MET A 154 46.96 6.42 9.50
CA MET A 154 46.61 7.83 9.65
C MET A 154 45.16 8.15 9.27
N ILE A 155 44.47 7.27 8.56
CA ILE A 155 43.07 7.40 8.18
C ILE A 155 42.21 6.89 9.34
N THR A 156 41.89 7.76 10.29
CA THR A 156 40.98 7.44 11.40
C THR A 156 39.55 7.91 11.10
N ASN A 157 38.57 7.33 11.78
CA ASN A 157 37.17 7.74 11.68
C ASN A 157 36.97 9.20 12.14
N GLU A 158 37.72 9.64 13.15
CA GLU A 158 37.74 11.05 13.59
C GLU A 158 38.14 11.99 12.44
N LYS A 159 39.20 11.65 11.70
CA LYS A 159 39.65 12.45 10.54
C LYS A 159 38.63 12.40 9.42
N ILE A 160 38.08 11.23 9.11
CA ILE A 160 37.01 11.09 8.10
C ILE A 160 35.81 11.98 8.44
N ASP A 161 35.38 11.99 9.70
CA ASP A 161 34.26 12.80 10.16
C ASP A 161 34.56 14.30 10.07
N ALA A 162 35.77 14.74 10.44
CA ALA A 162 36.18 16.13 10.31
C ALA A 162 36.19 16.62 8.84
N TYR A 163 36.63 15.79 7.90
CA TYR A 163 36.59 16.10 6.46
C TYR A 163 35.16 16.10 5.91
N ASN A 164 34.33 15.13 6.31
CA ASN A 164 32.92 15.09 5.95
C ASN A 164 32.16 16.32 6.45
N GLU A 165 32.36 16.71 7.71
CA GLU A 165 31.74 17.89 8.30
C GLU A 165 32.15 19.16 7.54
N ALA A 166 33.43 19.29 7.21
CA ALA A 166 33.93 20.40 6.39
C ALA A 166 33.21 20.46 5.03
N ALA A 167 33.12 19.34 4.31
CA ALA A 167 32.46 19.27 3.02
C ALA A 167 30.96 19.61 3.12
N VAL A 168 30.25 19.00 4.08
CA VAL A 168 28.81 19.24 4.30
C VAL A 168 28.53 20.70 4.65
N ARG A 169 29.32 21.28 5.57
CA ARG A 169 29.15 22.67 6.01
C ARG A 169 29.32 23.63 4.83
N ILE A 170 30.37 23.47 4.04
CA ILE A 170 30.66 24.36 2.91
C ILE A 170 29.60 24.21 1.81
N LEU A 171 29.33 22.99 1.35
CA LEU A 171 28.36 22.73 0.27
C LEU A 171 26.92 23.12 0.65
N ASN A 172 26.54 23.00 1.93
CA ASN A 172 25.23 23.48 2.39
C ASN A 172 25.19 25.02 2.52
N SER A 173 26.29 25.66 2.93
CA SER A 173 26.33 27.10 3.14
C SER A 173 26.25 27.91 1.84
N SER A 174 26.93 27.44 0.79
CA SER A 174 26.92 28.05 -0.54
C SER A 174 25.51 28.01 -1.17
N SER A 175 24.71 27.01 -0.80
CA SER A 175 23.38 26.75 -1.36
C SER A 175 22.25 27.60 -0.74
N ARG A 176 22.52 28.47 0.25
CA ARG A 176 21.45 29.21 0.98
C ARG A 176 20.57 30.10 0.08
N ASN A 177 21.03 30.49 -1.11
CA ASN A 177 20.32 31.39 -2.03
C ASN A 177 20.00 30.78 -3.42
N SER A 178 20.31 29.51 -3.69
CA SER A 178 20.07 28.88 -5.00
C SER A 178 18.91 27.87 -4.97
N LYS A 179 18.05 27.89 -6.00
CA LYS A 179 17.03 26.84 -6.22
C LYS A 179 17.63 25.47 -6.59
N ALA A 180 18.89 25.45 -7.03
CA ALA A 180 19.61 24.26 -7.47
C ALA A 180 20.76 23.97 -6.49
N LYS A 181 20.74 22.78 -5.87
CA LYS A 181 21.61 22.41 -4.75
C LYS A 181 22.43 21.16 -5.06
N VAL A 182 23.71 21.20 -4.70
CA VAL A 182 24.58 20.00 -4.65
C VAL A 182 24.03 19.04 -3.60
N LYS A 183 23.73 17.81 -3.99
CA LYS A 183 23.08 16.82 -3.13
C LYS A 183 24.15 16.03 -2.37
N VAL A 184 24.11 16.05 -1.05
CA VAL A 184 25.00 15.21 -0.24
C VAL A 184 24.46 13.79 -0.21
N PHE A 185 25.26 12.82 -0.67
CA PHE A 185 24.92 11.40 -0.66
C PHE A 185 25.43 10.76 0.64
N SER A 186 24.70 11.01 1.73
CA SER A 186 25.05 10.54 3.08
C SER A 186 24.68 9.09 3.36
N VAL A 187 23.82 8.48 2.53
CA VAL A 187 23.34 7.10 2.72
C VAL A 187 24.45 6.06 2.69
N SER A 188 25.52 6.32 1.93
CA SER A 188 26.71 5.47 1.88
C SER A 188 27.35 5.31 3.26
N LYS A 189 27.45 6.41 4.02
CA LYS A 189 27.99 6.42 5.38
C LYS A 189 27.14 5.55 6.32
N LEU A 190 25.82 5.64 6.22
CA LEU A 190 24.89 4.88 7.07
C LEU A 190 25.01 3.38 6.81
N ILE A 191 25.05 2.97 5.53
CA ILE A 191 25.25 1.57 5.15
C ILE A 191 26.58 1.07 5.69
N ALA A 192 27.64 1.86 5.51
CA ALA A 192 28.97 1.51 5.95
C ALA A 192 29.09 1.36 7.47
N GLN A 193 28.39 2.16 8.26
CA GLN A 193 28.39 2.02 9.73
C GLN A 193 27.96 0.62 10.19
N GLU A 194 27.06 -0.03 9.44
CA GLU A 194 26.59 -1.38 9.75
C GLU A 194 27.43 -2.49 9.12
N THR A 195 28.19 -2.20 8.05
CA THR A 195 28.83 -3.23 7.22
C THR A 195 30.35 -3.16 7.17
N ILE A 196 30.98 -2.07 7.61
CA ILE A 196 32.43 -1.85 7.48
C ILE A 196 33.27 -2.92 8.18
N MET A 197 32.77 -3.54 9.26
CA MET A 197 33.42 -4.65 9.95
C MET A 197 33.66 -5.88 9.05
N LYS A 198 32.91 -6.00 7.93
CA LYS A 198 33.07 -7.07 6.93
C LYS A 198 34.04 -6.69 5.81
N SER A 199 34.69 -5.53 5.88
CA SER A 199 35.69 -5.07 4.91
C SER A 199 36.89 -6.01 4.90
N SER A 200 37.49 -6.24 3.73
CA SER A 200 38.70 -7.06 3.59
C SER A 200 40.00 -6.30 3.85
N ASP A 201 40.00 -4.97 3.77
CA ASP A 201 41.20 -4.14 3.91
C ASP A 201 41.01 -2.92 4.83
N GLY A 202 39.92 -2.91 5.59
CA GLY A 202 39.51 -1.86 6.50
C GLY A 202 39.03 -0.56 5.83
N LEU A 203 39.28 -0.34 4.54
CA LEU A 203 38.98 0.91 3.84
C LEU A 203 37.78 0.81 2.90
N HIS A 204 37.71 -0.28 2.14
CA HIS A 204 36.74 -0.47 1.08
C HIS A 204 35.51 -1.24 1.55
N LEU A 205 34.34 -0.84 1.07
CA LEU A 205 33.09 -1.49 1.47
C LEU A 205 32.94 -2.89 0.87
N PRO A 206 32.27 -3.82 1.58
CA PRO A 206 31.86 -5.11 1.01
C PRO A 206 31.04 -4.94 -0.27
N GLU A 207 31.13 -5.90 -1.20
CA GLU A 207 30.44 -5.84 -2.50
C GLU A 207 28.92 -5.58 -2.36
N SER A 208 28.24 -6.29 -1.46
CA SER A 208 26.81 -6.10 -1.21
C SER A 208 26.43 -4.66 -0.80
N SER A 209 27.31 -3.97 -0.07
CA SER A 209 27.10 -2.58 0.35
C SER A 209 27.31 -1.62 -0.83
N ARG A 210 28.32 -1.88 -1.66
CA ARG A 210 28.60 -1.11 -2.88
C ARG A 210 27.47 -1.23 -3.90
N GLU A 211 26.95 -2.45 -4.10
CA GLU A 211 25.78 -2.71 -4.95
C GLU A 211 24.53 -1.98 -4.44
N THR A 212 24.32 -1.97 -3.12
CA THR A 212 23.21 -1.24 -2.50
C THR A 212 23.32 0.27 -2.76
N ASN A 213 24.52 0.85 -2.58
CA ASN A 213 24.78 2.26 -2.90
C ASN A 213 24.50 2.60 -4.36
N ALA A 214 24.97 1.76 -5.30
CA ALA A 214 24.70 1.93 -6.72
C ALA A 214 23.20 1.83 -7.04
N MET A 215 22.48 0.90 -6.41
CA MET A 215 21.02 0.76 -6.56
C MET A 215 20.27 1.98 -6.05
N ILE A 216 20.70 2.57 -4.93
CA ILE A 216 20.11 3.82 -4.41
C ILE A 216 20.34 4.96 -5.40
N LEU A 217 21.57 5.12 -5.91
CA LEU A 217 21.88 6.15 -6.90
C LEU A 217 20.99 6.01 -8.15
N MET A 218 20.80 4.77 -8.63
CA MET A 218 19.88 4.47 -9.73
C MET A 218 18.44 4.88 -9.39
N ASN A 219 17.94 4.51 -8.21
CA ASN A 219 16.60 4.88 -7.75
C ASN A 219 16.41 6.41 -7.65
N VAL A 220 17.42 7.14 -7.16
CA VAL A 220 17.35 8.61 -7.01
C VAL A 220 17.18 9.33 -8.35
N TYR A 221 17.79 8.79 -9.40
CA TYR A 221 17.69 9.36 -10.74
C TYR A 221 16.49 8.78 -11.51
N CYS A 222 16.44 7.45 -11.67
CA CYS A 222 15.51 6.78 -12.56
C CYS A 222 14.08 6.69 -12.05
N ASN A 223 13.82 6.71 -10.73
CA ASN A 223 12.43 6.64 -10.24
C ASN A 223 11.61 7.88 -10.64
N LYS A 224 12.26 9.01 -10.91
CA LYS A 224 11.60 10.23 -11.41
C LYS A 224 11.12 10.08 -12.85
N ILE A 225 11.83 9.28 -13.63
CA ILE A 225 11.59 9.07 -15.07
C ILE A 225 10.62 7.91 -15.26
N LEU A 226 10.96 6.73 -14.72
CA LEU A 226 10.24 5.48 -14.96
C LEU A 226 9.06 5.26 -14.01
N LYS A 227 9.05 5.92 -12.84
CA LYS A 227 7.99 5.81 -11.81
C LYS A 227 7.55 4.35 -11.53
N PRO A 228 8.48 3.47 -11.12
CA PRO A 228 8.17 2.07 -10.86
C PRO A 228 7.10 1.93 -9.75
N ILE A 229 6.19 0.96 -9.92
CA ILE A 229 5.04 0.75 -9.04
C ILE A 229 5.45 0.12 -7.69
N ASP A 230 6.56 -0.62 -7.66
CA ASP A 230 7.10 -1.34 -6.51
C ASP A 230 8.22 -0.55 -5.78
N GLY A 231 8.46 0.71 -6.15
CA GLY A 231 9.46 1.57 -5.52
C GLY A 231 8.84 2.84 -4.92
N SER A 232 8.95 3.02 -3.61
CA SER A 232 8.54 4.26 -2.93
C SER A 232 9.69 5.22 -2.64
N CYS A 233 10.94 4.75 -2.71
CA CYS A 233 12.09 5.62 -2.53
C CYS A 233 12.16 6.63 -3.64
N CYS A 234 12.58 7.83 -3.24
CA CYS A 234 13.22 8.77 -4.13
C CYS A 234 12.29 9.30 -5.24
N GLN A 235 10.98 9.07 -5.12
CA GLN A 235 9.95 9.66 -5.95
C GLN A 235 9.46 10.97 -5.31
N PRO A 236 9.20 12.02 -6.09
CA PRO A 236 8.56 13.22 -5.59
C PRO A 236 7.12 12.87 -5.17
N GLN A 237 6.67 13.42 -4.04
CA GLN A 237 5.29 13.23 -3.61
C GLN A 237 4.33 13.95 -4.57
N PRO A 238 3.25 13.30 -5.02
CA PRO A 238 2.24 13.97 -5.83
C PRO A 238 1.56 15.07 -5.01
N PRO A 239 1.23 16.22 -5.60
CA PRO A 239 0.49 17.27 -4.91
C PRO A 239 -0.95 16.82 -4.60
N LEU A 240 -1.47 17.28 -3.47
CA LEU A 240 -2.86 17.00 -3.05
C LEU A 240 -3.87 17.50 -4.10
N THR A 241 -4.82 16.63 -4.46
CA THR A 241 -5.92 16.98 -5.35
C THR A 241 -6.91 17.93 -4.66
N LEU A 242 -7.72 18.67 -5.43
CA LEU A 242 -8.74 19.51 -4.81
C LEU A 242 -9.75 18.68 -4.01
N ILE A 243 -10.14 17.53 -4.54
CA ILE A 243 -11.04 16.58 -3.87
C ILE A 243 -10.47 16.13 -2.51
N GLN A 244 -9.18 15.79 -2.46
CA GLN A 244 -8.51 15.47 -1.20
C GLN A 244 -8.52 16.65 -0.23
N LYS A 245 -8.21 17.87 -0.70
CA LYS A 245 -8.26 19.09 0.14
C LYS A 245 -9.66 19.33 0.72
N LEU A 246 -10.70 19.16 -0.08
CA LEU A 246 -12.09 19.28 0.36
C LEU A 246 -12.46 18.19 1.39
N ALA A 247 -12.02 16.95 1.18
CA ALA A 247 -12.24 15.87 2.13
C ALA A 247 -11.54 16.13 3.48
N PHE A 248 -10.28 16.58 3.47
CA PHE A 248 -9.58 16.99 4.70
C PHE A 248 -10.27 18.19 5.38
N CYS A 249 -10.76 19.15 4.61
CA CYS A 249 -11.56 20.26 5.15
C CYS A 249 -12.85 19.76 5.82
N PHE A 250 -13.59 18.85 5.18
CA PHE A 250 -14.79 18.26 5.75
C PHE A 250 -14.52 17.53 7.08
N PHE A 251 -13.48 16.70 7.14
CA PHE A 251 -13.13 15.98 8.37
C PHE A 251 -12.66 16.92 9.48
N THR A 252 -11.86 17.94 9.16
CA THR A 252 -11.40 18.94 10.15
C THR A 252 -12.56 19.75 10.71
N LEU A 253 -13.49 20.21 9.87
CA LEU A 253 -14.72 20.87 10.32
C LEU A 253 -15.59 19.97 11.20
N SER A 254 -15.69 18.68 10.88
CA SER A 254 -16.44 17.71 11.69
C SER A 254 -15.82 17.52 13.08
N ILE A 255 -14.49 17.46 13.17
CA ILE A 255 -13.75 17.39 14.44
C ILE A 255 -13.99 18.66 15.27
N ILE A 256 -13.85 19.84 14.65
CA ILE A 256 -14.09 21.13 15.33
C ILE A 256 -15.54 21.21 15.82
N GLY A 257 -16.51 20.86 14.98
CA GLY A 257 -17.93 20.86 15.34
C GLY A 257 -18.24 19.95 16.52
N TYR A 258 -17.70 18.73 16.53
CA TYR A 258 -17.84 17.80 17.66
C TYR A 258 -17.23 18.36 18.96
N LEU A 259 -16.03 18.94 18.90
CA LEU A 259 -15.38 19.56 20.05
C LEU A 259 -16.19 20.75 20.60
N ILE A 260 -16.76 21.59 19.73
CA ILE A 260 -17.60 22.72 20.13
C ILE A 260 -18.85 22.21 20.87
N ILE A 261 -19.56 21.21 20.33
CA ILE A 261 -20.74 20.64 20.99
C ILE A 261 -20.39 20.06 22.36
N ASN A 262 -19.29 19.31 22.46
CA ASN A 262 -18.81 18.78 23.73
C ASN A 262 -18.45 19.88 24.73
N LEU A 263 -17.84 20.98 24.28
CA LEU A 263 -17.52 22.12 25.13
C LEU A 263 -18.80 22.82 25.62
N ILE A 264 -19.79 23.02 24.76
CA ILE A 264 -21.10 23.58 25.13
C ILE A 264 -21.78 22.68 26.16
N HIS A 265 -21.80 21.37 25.93
CA HIS A 265 -22.42 20.41 26.86
C HIS A 265 -21.71 20.41 28.22
N ARG A 266 -20.36 20.40 28.22
CA ARG A 266 -19.57 20.49 29.46
C ARG A 266 -19.80 21.80 30.20
N ASN A 267 -19.96 22.91 29.48
CA ASN A 267 -20.22 24.21 30.08
C ASN A 267 -21.64 24.29 30.67
N ASN A 268 -22.65 23.78 29.96
CA ASN A 268 -24.03 23.68 30.45
C ASN A 268 -24.12 22.74 31.67
N TYR A 269 -23.41 21.62 31.66
CA TYR A 269 -23.33 20.72 32.81
C TYR A 269 -22.66 21.41 34.02
N ARG A 270 -21.54 22.13 33.81
CA ARG A 270 -20.92 22.94 34.87
C ARG A 270 -21.84 24.03 35.41
N LYS A 271 -22.60 24.70 34.53
CA LYS A 271 -23.55 25.76 34.91
C LYS A 271 -24.73 25.20 35.71
N ASN A 272 -25.27 24.03 35.34
CA ASN A 272 -26.33 23.37 36.09
C ASN A 272 -25.86 22.81 37.45
N LYS A 273 -24.58 22.42 37.59
CA LYS A 273 -24.03 21.97 38.87
C LYS A 273 -23.75 23.11 39.87
N SER A 274 -23.70 24.36 39.40
CA SER A 274 -23.45 25.55 40.22
C SER A 274 -24.71 26.12 40.90
N CYS A 275 -25.88 25.51 40.73
CA CYS A 275 -27.15 25.96 41.32
C CYS A 275 -27.94 24.82 41.98
N THR A 276 -27.32 24.08 42.89
CA THR A 276 -28.05 23.32 43.92
C THR A 276 -27.52 23.77 45.27
N ASP A 277 -28.11 24.86 45.77
CA ASP A 277 -28.10 25.18 47.20
C ASP A 277 -29.00 24.20 47.95
N LEU A 278 -28.66 24.04 49.23
CA LEU A 278 -29.31 23.26 50.28
C LEU A 278 -30.85 23.37 50.28
N GLU A 279 -31.49 22.30 50.77
CA GLU A 279 -32.94 22.14 51.07
C GLU A 279 -33.84 21.64 49.94
N ASN A 280 -33.90 20.32 49.76
CA ASN A 280 -35.05 19.53 50.22
C ASN A 280 -34.85 18.04 49.93
N GLY A 281 -34.96 17.23 50.98
CA GLY A 281 -35.00 15.78 50.88
C GLY A 281 -36.38 15.31 50.44
N GLU A 282 -36.50 14.97 49.16
CA GLU A 282 -37.45 13.95 48.70
C GLU A 282 -36.79 13.15 47.58
N GLU A 283 -36.57 11.86 47.84
CA GLU A 283 -36.19 10.87 46.83
C GLU A 283 -37.28 10.77 45.76
N LYS A 284 -37.19 11.58 44.70
CA LYS A 284 -37.82 11.24 43.43
C LYS A 284 -36.88 10.33 42.66
N LYS A 285 -37.30 9.06 42.55
CA LYS A 285 -36.75 8.05 41.64
C LYS A 285 -36.34 8.70 40.31
N PRO A 286 -35.15 8.42 39.76
CA PRO A 286 -34.77 8.93 38.45
C PRO A 286 -35.72 8.30 37.44
N ALA A 287 -36.67 9.11 36.93
CA ALA A 287 -37.38 8.76 35.72
C ALA A 287 -36.34 8.52 34.64
N ILE A 288 -36.42 7.34 34.01
CA ILE A 288 -35.60 6.91 32.90
C ILE A 288 -35.92 7.83 31.71
N SER A 289 -35.33 9.03 31.68
CA SER A 289 -35.20 9.82 30.46
C SER A 289 -33.80 9.57 29.93
N THR A 290 -33.66 8.55 29.09
CA THR A 290 -32.52 8.42 28.19
C THR A 290 -32.32 9.76 27.49
N PRO A 291 -31.17 10.44 27.61
CA PRO A 291 -30.92 11.61 26.80
C PRO A 291 -30.89 11.11 25.36
N THR A 292 -31.84 11.51 24.54
CA THR A 292 -31.75 11.33 23.10
C THR A 292 -30.53 12.10 22.63
N VAL A 293 -29.38 11.41 22.57
CA VAL A 293 -28.17 11.91 21.91
C VAL A 293 -28.62 12.42 20.55
N SER A 294 -28.40 13.72 20.30
CA SER A 294 -28.92 14.33 19.08
C SER A 294 -28.32 13.61 17.87
N THR A 295 -29.12 13.32 16.85
CA THR A 295 -28.63 12.62 15.63
C THR A 295 -27.43 13.34 15.00
N LEU A 296 -27.36 14.67 15.16
CA LEU A 296 -26.23 15.50 14.73
C LEU A 296 -24.95 15.20 15.51
N GLU A 297 -25.03 15.03 16.83
CA GLU A 297 -23.89 14.68 17.67
C GLU A 297 -23.33 13.30 17.33
N MET A 298 -24.21 12.31 17.10
CA MET A 298 -23.81 10.98 16.64
C MET A 298 -23.11 11.04 15.28
N LEU A 299 -23.65 11.81 14.32
CA LEU A 299 -23.03 12.02 13.00
C LEU A 299 -21.64 12.67 13.12
N LEU A 300 -21.53 13.75 13.89
CA LEU A 300 -20.26 14.47 14.07
C LEU A 300 -19.22 13.60 14.79
N HIS A 301 -19.62 12.82 15.79
CA HIS A 301 -18.75 11.86 16.46
C HIS A 301 -18.24 10.78 15.51
N SER A 302 -19.14 10.17 14.71
CA SER A 302 -18.79 9.16 13.71
C SER A 302 -17.83 9.74 12.66
N PHE A 303 -18.09 10.94 12.13
CA PHE A 303 -17.21 11.58 11.16
C PHE A 303 -15.89 12.05 11.77
N CYS A 304 -15.87 12.47 13.04
CA CYS A 304 -14.65 12.81 13.77
C CYS A 304 -13.75 11.58 13.89
N LYS A 305 -14.27 10.45 14.42
CA LYS A 305 -13.52 9.19 14.50
C LYS A 305 -13.02 8.74 13.12
N LEU A 306 -13.91 8.77 12.12
CA LEU A 306 -13.54 8.39 10.75
C LEU A 306 -12.45 9.30 10.18
N GLY A 307 -12.52 10.61 10.40
CA GLY A 307 -11.53 11.58 9.95
C GLY A 307 -10.14 11.34 10.55
N LEU A 308 -10.07 10.98 11.84
CA LEU A 308 -8.82 10.59 12.49
C LEU A 308 -8.22 9.32 11.86
N ILE A 309 -9.06 8.31 11.62
CA ILE A 309 -8.64 7.05 10.99
C ILE A 309 -8.17 7.29 9.54
N MET A 310 -8.91 8.08 8.76
CA MET A 310 -8.54 8.42 7.38
C MET A 310 -7.23 9.21 7.32
N THR A 311 -7.03 10.14 8.26
CA THR A 311 -5.76 10.87 8.40
C THR A 311 -4.62 9.92 8.73
N TYR A 312 -4.82 9.00 9.68
CA TYR A 312 -3.84 7.96 9.99
C TYR A 312 -3.47 7.12 8.77
N PHE A 313 -4.45 6.64 8.00
CA PHE A 313 -4.17 5.85 6.79
C PHE A 313 -3.38 6.66 5.77
N TYR A 314 -3.74 7.93 5.57
CA TYR A 314 -3.03 8.81 4.64
C TYR A 314 -1.56 9.00 5.07
N LEU A 315 -1.30 9.19 6.37
CA LEU A 315 0.06 9.33 6.91
C LEU A 315 0.88 8.03 6.77
N CYS A 316 0.25 6.88 6.93
CA CYS A 316 0.90 5.57 6.78
C CYS A 316 1.29 5.26 5.34
N ASP A 317 0.40 5.50 4.37
CA ASP A 317 0.59 5.06 2.99
C ASP A 317 1.12 6.15 2.06
N ARG A 318 0.61 7.39 2.18
CA ARG A 318 0.94 8.49 1.26
C ARG A 318 2.02 9.43 1.79
N ALA A 319 2.08 9.65 3.11
CA ALA A 319 3.18 10.41 3.68
C ALA A 319 4.47 9.56 3.77
N ASN A 320 5.61 10.25 3.85
CA ASN A 320 6.93 9.64 4.05
C ASN A 320 7.32 9.65 5.53
N LEU A 321 6.32 9.57 6.42
CA LEU A 321 6.53 9.60 7.88
C LEU A 321 7.06 8.26 8.40
N PHE A 322 6.53 7.16 7.88
CA PHE A 322 6.88 5.80 8.29
C PHE A 322 7.71 5.08 7.24
N MET A 323 8.58 4.18 7.69
CA MET A 323 9.42 3.39 6.81
C MET A 323 8.59 2.32 6.11
N LYS A 324 8.99 2.00 4.88
CA LYS A 324 8.32 1.00 4.03
C LYS A 324 9.36 -0.01 3.58
N GLU A 325 9.09 -1.28 3.86
CA GLU A 325 9.96 -2.41 3.54
C GLU A 325 9.42 -3.24 2.38
N ASN A 326 10.32 -3.93 1.68
CA ASN A 326 9.97 -4.86 0.62
C ASN A 326 9.51 -6.18 1.22
N LYS A 327 8.54 -6.84 0.57
CA LYS A 327 8.06 -8.17 0.98
C LYS A 327 9.07 -9.24 0.62
N PHE A 328 9.39 -10.11 1.56
CA PHE A 328 10.23 -11.28 1.33
C PHE A 328 9.50 -12.53 1.80
N TYR A 329 9.15 -13.41 0.85
CA TYR A 329 8.48 -14.66 1.16
C TYR A 329 9.46 -15.68 1.72
N THR A 330 9.11 -16.27 2.86
CA THR A 330 9.72 -17.49 3.38
C THR A 330 8.62 -18.44 3.85
N HIS A 331 8.82 -19.75 3.73
CA HIS A 331 7.83 -20.73 4.17
C HIS A 331 7.47 -20.56 5.66
N SER A 332 8.47 -20.30 6.51
CA SER A 332 8.27 -20.06 7.94
C SER A 332 7.39 -18.84 8.22
N SER A 333 7.61 -17.73 7.50
CA SER A 333 6.80 -16.51 7.68
C SER A 333 5.32 -16.68 7.33
N PHE A 334 4.97 -17.70 6.55
CA PHE A 334 3.60 -18.00 6.16
C PHE A 334 2.95 -19.08 7.05
N PHE A 335 3.61 -20.22 7.25
CA PHE A 335 3.00 -21.36 7.93
C PHE A 335 2.98 -21.22 9.47
N ILE A 336 3.99 -20.58 10.08
CA ILE A 336 4.03 -20.41 11.54
C ILE A 336 2.83 -19.60 12.04
N PRO A 337 2.50 -18.41 11.49
CA PRO A 337 1.31 -17.66 11.91
C PRO A 337 0.00 -18.44 11.71
N ILE A 338 -0.09 -19.26 10.67
CA ILE A 338 -1.27 -20.11 10.41
C ILE A 338 -1.49 -21.13 11.53
N ILE A 339 -0.41 -21.78 11.99
CA ILE A 339 -0.48 -22.73 13.11
C ILE A 339 -0.96 -22.02 14.38
N TYR A 340 -0.42 -20.83 14.68
CA TYR A 340 -0.84 -20.06 15.85
C TYR A 340 -2.34 -19.69 15.83
N ILE A 341 -2.85 -19.18 14.70
CA ILE A 341 -4.28 -18.83 14.62
C ILE A 341 -5.19 -20.06 14.70
N LEU A 342 -4.75 -21.20 14.17
CA LEU A 342 -5.50 -22.45 14.23
C LEU A 342 -5.60 -22.96 15.68
N VAL A 343 -4.48 -22.93 16.40
CA VAL A 343 -4.44 -23.29 17.83
C VAL A 343 -5.37 -22.39 18.63
N LEU A 344 -5.31 -21.07 18.44
CA LEU A 344 -6.24 -20.13 19.09
C LEU A 344 -7.70 -20.45 18.74
N GLY A 345 -8.00 -20.71 17.46
CA GLY A 345 -9.35 -21.04 17.02
C GLY A 345 -9.96 -22.25 17.72
N VAL A 346 -9.16 -23.29 17.97
CA VAL A 346 -9.58 -24.51 18.68
C VAL A 346 -9.91 -24.24 20.16
N PHE A 347 -9.12 -23.41 20.83
CA PHE A 347 -9.33 -23.09 22.25
C PHE A 347 -10.63 -22.34 22.54
N TYR A 348 -11.14 -21.54 21.60
CA TYR A 348 -12.36 -20.75 21.74
C TYR A 348 -13.58 -21.41 21.07
N THR A 349 -13.77 -22.71 21.30
CA THR A 349 -14.92 -23.45 20.73
C THR A 349 -16.14 -23.36 21.66
N GLU A 350 -17.30 -23.01 21.10
CA GLU A 350 -18.59 -22.89 21.79
C GLU A 350 -19.68 -23.71 21.08
N ASN A 351 -20.78 -23.99 21.79
CA ASN A 351 -21.94 -24.67 21.22
C ASN A 351 -22.84 -23.69 20.44
N THR A 352 -23.38 -24.14 19.30
CA THR A 352 -24.27 -23.34 18.45
C THR A 352 -25.71 -23.30 19.00
N LYS A 353 -26.42 -22.20 18.75
CA LYS A 353 -27.83 -22.04 19.16
C LYS A 353 -28.83 -22.68 18.18
N GLU A 354 -28.43 -22.84 16.92
CA GLU A 354 -29.27 -23.42 15.86
C GLU A 354 -28.52 -24.53 15.13
N THR A 355 -29.16 -25.68 14.91
CA THR A 355 -28.57 -26.84 14.20
C THR A 355 -28.91 -26.88 12.71
N LYS A 356 -29.39 -25.76 12.14
CA LYS A 356 -29.67 -25.64 10.71
C LYS A 356 -28.37 -25.71 9.91
N VAL A 357 -28.47 -26.23 8.69
CA VAL A 357 -27.36 -26.28 7.74
C VAL A 357 -26.82 -24.86 7.51
N LEU A 358 -25.51 -24.67 7.66
CA LEU A 358 -24.82 -23.38 7.54
C LEU A 358 -25.50 -22.25 8.34
N ASN A 359 -25.58 -22.43 9.65
CA ASN A 359 -26.13 -21.39 10.52
C ASN A 359 -25.26 -20.10 10.47
N ARG A 360 -25.81 -18.99 10.97
CA ARG A 360 -25.12 -17.69 10.92
C ARG A 360 -23.75 -17.73 11.61
N GLU A 361 -23.67 -18.37 12.77
CA GLU A 361 -22.46 -18.49 13.59
C GLU A 361 -21.34 -19.23 12.84
N GLN A 362 -21.65 -20.33 12.15
CA GLN A 362 -20.74 -21.10 11.30
C GLN A 362 -20.32 -20.33 10.06
N THR A 363 -21.23 -19.56 9.43
CA THR A 363 -20.85 -18.74 8.29
C THR A 363 -19.90 -17.61 8.70
N ASP A 364 -20.10 -17.01 9.88
CA ASP A 364 -19.21 -15.98 10.41
C ASP A 364 -17.85 -16.59 10.82
N GLU A 365 -17.85 -17.74 11.48
CA GLU A 365 -16.62 -18.50 11.76
C GLU A 365 -15.84 -18.81 10.48
N TRP A 366 -16.52 -19.35 9.47
CA TRP A 366 -15.91 -19.70 8.20
C TRP A 366 -15.32 -18.47 7.50
N LYS A 367 -16.04 -17.35 7.50
CA LYS A 367 -15.51 -16.07 7.01
C LYS A 367 -14.27 -15.62 7.78
N GLY A 368 -14.28 -15.73 9.10
CA GLY A 368 -13.21 -15.25 9.96
C GLY A 368 -11.88 -15.96 9.76
N TRP A 369 -11.86 -17.30 9.80
CA TRP A 369 -10.61 -18.03 9.60
C TRP A 369 -10.07 -17.84 8.17
N MET A 370 -10.94 -17.83 7.16
CA MET A 370 -10.53 -17.57 5.77
C MET A 370 -9.92 -16.18 5.64
N GLN A 371 -10.54 -15.17 6.26
CA GLN A 371 -10.05 -13.80 6.24
C GLN A 371 -8.66 -13.70 6.88
N LEU A 372 -8.44 -14.33 8.04
CA LEU A 372 -7.13 -14.34 8.70
C LEU A 372 -6.04 -14.98 7.83
N VAL A 373 -6.35 -16.09 7.15
CA VAL A 373 -5.42 -16.75 6.22
C VAL A 373 -5.11 -15.86 5.02
N ILE A 374 -6.11 -15.18 4.45
CA ILE A 374 -5.93 -14.20 3.36
C ILE A 374 -5.02 -13.04 3.80
N LEU A 375 -5.17 -12.55 5.03
CA LEU A 375 -4.34 -11.47 5.56
C LEU A 375 -2.87 -11.92 5.72
N ILE A 376 -2.62 -13.10 6.29
CA ILE A 376 -1.26 -13.68 6.43
C ILE A 376 -0.59 -13.86 5.07
N TYR A 377 -1.35 -14.29 4.07
CA TYR A 377 -0.88 -14.42 2.70
C TYR A 377 -0.36 -13.09 2.12
N HIS A 378 -1.09 -11.99 2.35
CA HIS A 378 -0.72 -10.69 1.79
C HIS A 378 0.49 -10.06 2.48
N ILE A 379 0.61 -10.19 3.80
CA ILE A 379 1.75 -9.65 4.56
C ILE A 379 3.03 -10.46 4.32
N SER A 380 2.94 -11.79 4.23
CA SER A 380 4.10 -12.66 3.94
C SER A 380 4.58 -12.61 2.48
N GLY A 381 3.78 -12.02 1.57
CA GLY A 381 4.11 -11.98 0.15
C GLY A 381 4.03 -13.34 -0.55
N ALA A 382 3.29 -14.31 0.03
CA ALA A 382 3.20 -15.69 -0.44
C ALA A 382 2.60 -15.89 -1.84
N SER A 383 2.17 -14.80 -2.51
CA SER A 383 1.76 -14.77 -3.91
C SER A 383 2.78 -15.30 -4.90
N THR A 384 4.06 -15.34 -4.54
CA THR A 384 5.14 -15.89 -5.36
C THR A 384 5.13 -17.42 -5.39
N PHE A 385 4.57 -18.07 -4.37
CA PHE A 385 4.46 -19.51 -4.28
C PHE A 385 3.11 -19.99 -4.80
N LEU A 386 3.15 -20.66 -5.96
CA LEU A 386 1.96 -21.01 -6.75
C LEU A 386 0.92 -21.85 -5.98
N PRO A 387 1.27 -22.91 -5.24
CA PRO A 387 0.28 -23.72 -4.50
C PRO A 387 -0.52 -22.91 -3.48
N VAL A 388 0.15 -22.04 -2.71
CA VAL A 388 -0.52 -21.17 -1.74
C VAL A 388 -1.42 -20.16 -2.45
N TYR A 389 -0.95 -19.53 -3.53
CA TYR A 389 -1.76 -18.63 -4.35
C TYR A 389 -3.08 -19.29 -4.79
N MET A 390 -3.03 -20.55 -5.24
CA MET A 390 -4.22 -21.29 -5.68
C MET A 390 -5.20 -21.57 -4.55
N HIS A 391 -4.73 -21.97 -3.37
CA HIS A 391 -5.60 -22.17 -2.21
C HIS A 391 -6.27 -20.86 -1.77
N ILE A 392 -5.54 -19.74 -1.77
CA ILE A 392 -6.10 -18.45 -1.40
C ILE A 392 -7.21 -18.02 -2.37
N ARG A 393 -7.05 -18.29 -3.67
CA ARG A 393 -8.11 -18.04 -4.67
C ARG A 393 -9.40 -18.79 -4.35
N VAL A 394 -9.29 -20.05 -3.93
CA VAL A 394 -10.45 -20.84 -3.48
C VAL A 394 -11.13 -20.21 -2.26
N LEU A 395 -10.37 -19.68 -1.30
CA LEU A 395 -10.93 -18.98 -0.14
C LEU A 395 -11.72 -17.72 -0.55
N VAL A 396 -11.21 -16.97 -1.54
CA VAL A 396 -11.91 -15.80 -2.10
C VAL A 396 -13.22 -16.23 -2.78
N ALA A 397 -13.21 -17.32 -3.56
CA ALA A 397 -14.43 -17.87 -4.16
C ALA A 397 -15.43 -18.35 -3.10
N ALA A 398 -14.95 -19.00 -2.03
CA ALA A 398 -15.77 -19.42 -0.90
C ALA A 398 -16.44 -18.21 -0.21
N TYR A 399 -15.73 -17.09 -0.05
CA TYR A 399 -16.31 -15.86 0.48
C TYR A 399 -17.43 -15.31 -0.41
N LEU A 400 -17.23 -15.27 -1.74
CA LEU A 400 -18.25 -14.85 -2.69
C LEU A 400 -19.48 -15.77 -2.61
N PHE A 401 -19.27 -17.09 -2.56
CA PHE A 401 -20.33 -18.07 -2.37
C PHE A 401 -21.11 -17.82 -1.08
N GLN A 402 -20.44 -17.63 0.05
CA GLN A 402 -21.11 -17.36 1.33
C GLN A 402 -21.93 -16.08 1.30
N THR A 403 -21.42 -15.04 0.65
CA THR A 403 -22.14 -13.76 0.51
C THR A 403 -23.38 -13.96 -0.35
N GLY A 404 -23.25 -14.66 -1.48
CA GLY A 404 -24.37 -15.00 -2.33
C GLY A 404 -25.42 -15.88 -1.62
N TYR A 405 -24.97 -16.94 -0.94
CA TYR A 405 -25.82 -17.84 -0.16
C TYR A 405 -26.59 -17.10 0.93
N GLY A 406 -25.92 -16.21 1.68
CA GLY A 406 -26.56 -15.44 2.76
C GLY A 406 -27.66 -14.51 2.24
N HIS A 407 -27.41 -13.79 1.14
CA HIS A 407 -28.41 -12.92 0.53
C HIS A 407 -29.53 -13.69 -0.16
N PHE A 408 -29.22 -14.76 -0.89
CA PHE A 408 -30.22 -15.64 -1.50
C PHE A 408 -31.14 -16.23 -0.42
N SER A 409 -30.58 -16.77 0.67
CA SER A 409 -31.34 -17.38 1.76
C SER A 409 -32.23 -16.35 2.46
N TYR A 410 -31.75 -15.12 2.65
CA TYR A 410 -32.56 -14.02 3.17
C TYR A 410 -33.79 -13.76 2.28
N PHE A 411 -33.60 -13.53 0.98
CA PHE A 411 -34.71 -13.24 0.06
C PHE A 411 -35.65 -14.43 -0.12
N TRP A 412 -35.12 -15.65 -0.15
CA TRP A 412 -35.90 -16.88 -0.27
C TRP A 412 -36.82 -17.12 0.94
N ILE A 413 -36.29 -16.95 2.15
CA ILE A 413 -37.02 -17.22 3.40
C ILE A 413 -37.91 -16.03 3.81
N LYS A 414 -37.36 -14.81 3.82
CA LYS A 414 -38.07 -13.61 4.30
C LYS A 414 -38.99 -13.00 3.25
N GLY A 415 -38.66 -13.13 1.96
CA GLY A 415 -39.44 -12.52 0.87
C GLY A 415 -39.42 -11.00 0.83
N ASP A 416 -38.46 -10.36 1.51
CA ASP A 416 -38.34 -8.90 1.59
C ASP A 416 -37.47 -8.36 0.45
N PHE A 417 -38.10 -7.85 -0.60
CA PHE A 417 -37.45 -7.25 -1.77
C PHE A 417 -37.42 -5.71 -1.73
N GLY A 418 -37.63 -5.10 -0.55
CA GLY A 418 -37.70 -3.65 -0.40
C GLY A 418 -36.40 -2.92 -0.75
N VAL A 419 -36.54 -1.75 -1.38
CA VAL A 419 -35.40 -0.88 -1.79
C VAL A 419 -34.56 -0.46 -0.58
N TYR A 420 -35.20 -0.22 0.57
CA TYR A 420 -34.50 0.06 1.84
C TYR A 420 -33.40 -0.95 2.16
N ARG A 421 -33.71 -2.25 2.04
CA ARG A 421 -32.76 -3.31 2.37
C ARG A 421 -31.58 -3.31 1.39
N VAL A 422 -31.86 -3.12 0.10
CA VAL A 422 -30.83 -3.03 -0.94
C VAL A 422 -29.89 -1.86 -0.66
N CYS A 423 -30.43 -0.67 -0.42
CA CYS A 423 -29.63 0.51 -0.09
C CYS A 423 -28.81 0.33 1.19
N GLN A 424 -29.37 -0.32 2.21
CA GLN A 424 -28.65 -0.61 3.45
C GLN A 424 -27.44 -1.54 3.22
N VAL A 425 -27.61 -2.60 2.42
CA VAL A 425 -26.53 -3.53 2.09
C VAL A 425 -25.47 -2.84 1.22
N LEU A 426 -25.89 -2.12 0.18
CA LEU A 426 -24.98 -1.39 -0.70
C LEU A 426 -24.16 -0.36 0.07
N PHE A 427 -24.78 0.41 0.97
CA PHE A 427 -24.07 1.37 1.80
C PHE A 427 -23.00 0.68 2.66
N ARG A 428 -23.38 -0.40 3.38
CA ARG A 428 -22.43 -1.13 4.25
C ARG A 428 -21.25 -1.72 3.51
N LEU A 429 -21.46 -2.26 2.30
CA LEU A 429 -20.39 -2.82 1.49
C LEU A 429 -19.44 -1.75 0.96
N ASN A 430 -19.97 -0.58 0.55
CA ASN A 430 -19.24 0.36 -0.29
C ASN A 430 -18.73 1.60 0.44
N PHE A 431 -19.34 1.97 1.57
CA PHE A 431 -19.08 3.24 2.26
C PHE A 431 -17.59 3.47 2.53
N LEU A 432 -16.93 2.50 3.17
CA LEU A 432 -15.51 2.61 3.50
C LEU A 432 -14.64 2.79 2.25
N VAL A 433 -14.87 1.98 1.22
CA VAL A 433 -14.07 2.03 -0.01
C VAL A 433 -14.24 3.36 -0.74
N VAL A 434 -15.47 3.87 -0.80
CA VAL A 434 -15.74 5.17 -1.44
C VAL A 434 -15.01 6.30 -0.71
N VAL A 435 -15.05 6.32 0.62
CA VAL A 435 -14.28 7.30 1.42
C VAL A 435 -12.78 7.15 1.18
N LEU A 436 -12.27 5.92 1.12
CA LEU A 436 -10.86 5.66 0.82
C LEU A 436 -10.46 6.12 -0.57
N CYS A 437 -11.29 5.92 -1.59
CA CYS A 437 -10.98 6.38 -2.95
C CYS A 437 -10.78 7.91 -2.99
N ILE A 438 -11.62 8.65 -2.26
CA ILE A 438 -11.55 10.11 -2.13
C ILE A 438 -10.28 10.54 -1.40
N VAL A 439 -9.97 9.92 -0.26
CA VAL A 439 -8.81 10.31 0.58
C VAL A 439 -7.48 9.88 -0.04
N MET A 440 -7.45 8.70 -0.67
CA MET A 440 -6.21 8.08 -1.18
C MET A 440 -5.91 8.41 -2.65
N ASP A 441 -6.83 9.06 -3.35
CA ASP A 441 -6.74 9.34 -4.80
C ASP A 441 -6.51 8.06 -5.61
N ARG A 442 -7.37 7.05 -5.38
CA ARG A 442 -7.30 5.77 -6.07
C ARG A 442 -8.64 5.39 -6.70
N PRO A 443 -8.61 4.74 -7.88
CA PRO A 443 -9.83 4.32 -8.54
C PRO A 443 -10.53 3.23 -7.73
N TYR A 444 -11.86 3.18 -7.82
CA TYR A 444 -12.69 2.23 -7.07
C TYR A 444 -12.31 0.76 -7.33
N GLN A 445 -11.89 0.44 -8.56
CA GLN A 445 -11.38 -0.89 -8.93
C GLN A 445 -10.09 -1.30 -8.19
N PHE A 446 -9.32 -0.36 -7.62
CA PHE A 446 -8.16 -0.70 -6.79
C PHE A 446 -8.55 -1.66 -5.65
N TYR A 447 -9.75 -1.46 -5.08
CA TYR A 447 -10.34 -2.32 -4.06
C TYR A 447 -11.29 -3.37 -4.65
N TYR A 448 -10.94 -3.96 -5.79
CA TYR A 448 -11.77 -4.79 -6.67
C TYR A 448 -12.75 -5.78 -6.02
N PHE A 449 -12.39 -6.32 -4.86
CA PHE A 449 -13.20 -7.29 -4.13
C PHE A 449 -14.56 -6.72 -3.73
N VAL A 450 -14.61 -5.45 -3.33
CA VAL A 450 -15.85 -4.77 -2.92
C VAL A 450 -16.79 -4.50 -4.11
N PRO A 451 -16.33 -3.94 -5.25
CA PRO A 451 -17.11 -3.89 -6.48
C PRO A 451 -17.63 -5.28 -6.90
N LEU A 452 -16.80 -6.32 -6.80
CA LEU A 452 -17.16 -7.69 -7.17
C LEU A 452 -18.31 -8.23 -6.31
N VAL A 453 -18.20 -8.12 -4.98
CA VAL A 453 -19.27 -8.53 -4.06
C VAL A 453 -20.55 -7.73 -4.30
N THR A 454 -20.43 -6.43 -4.57
CA THR A 454 -21.56 -5.54 -4.85
C THR A 454 -22.32 -5.97 -6.11
N ILE A 455 -21.60 -6.27 -7.20
CA ILE A 455 -22.21 -6.71 -8.46
C ILE A 455 -22.89 -8.07 -8.29
N TRP A 456 -22.25 -9.03 -7.62
CA TRP A 456 -22.87 -10.33 -7.35
C TRP A 456 -24.12 -10.23 -6.48
N PHE A 457 -24.12 -9.34 -5.47
CA PHE A 457 -25.31 -9.04 -4.70
C PHE A 457 -26.44 -8.48 -5.58
N MET A 458 -26.14 -7.52 -6.46
CA MET A 458 -27.12 -6.95 -7.38
C MET A 458 -27.68 -7.99 -8.36
N ILE A 459 -26.83 -8.87 -8.90
CA ILE A 459 -27.25 -9.98 -9.77
C ILE A 459 -28.26 -10.87 -9.04
N ILE A 460 -27.94 -11.32 -7.82
CA ILE A 460 -28.82 -12.18 -7.02
C ILE A 460 -30.14 -11.49 -6.71
N TYR A 461 -30.09 -10.20 -6.32
CA TYR A 461 -31.28 -9.41 -6.05
C TYR A 461 -32.18 -9.34 -7.30
N VAL A 462 -31.63 -8.96 -8.45
CA VAL A 462 -32.39 -8.84 -9.71
C VAL A 462 -33.01 -10.18 -10.11
N THR A 463 -32.26 -11.28 -10.09
CA THR A 463 -32.77 -12.62 -10.46
C THR A 463 -33.97 -13.04 -9.61
N LEU A 464 -33.94 -12.75 -8.30
CA LEU A 464 -35.02 -13.13 -7.39
C LEU A 464 -36.18 -12.12 -7.40
N ALA A 465 -35.92 -10.83 -7.57
CA ALA A 465 -36.91 -9.76 -7.53
C ALA A 465 -37.72 -9.66 -8.84
N VAL A 466 -37.12 -9.97 -9.99
CA VAL A 466 -37.80 -9.98 -11.30
C VAL A 466 -38.99 -10.92 -11.25
N TRP A 467 -40.12 -10.51 -11.83
CA TRP A 467 -41.34 -11.31 -11.80
C TRP A 467 -41.16 -12.64 -12.56
N PRO A 468 -41.69 -13.78 -12.05
CA PRO A 468 -42.44 -13.94 -10.80
C PRO A 468 -41.53 -14.01 -9.57
N GLN A 469 -41.92 -13.37 -8.46
CA GLN A 469 -41.23 -13.49 -7.18
C GLN A 469 -41.51 -14.87 -6.55
N ILE A 470 -40.46 -15.68 -6.42
CA ILE A 470 -40.53 -17.05 -5.90
C ILE A 470 -39.89 -17.05 -4.53
N VAL A 471 -40.72 -17.28 -3.51
CA VAL A 471 -40.32 -17.37 -2.10
C VAL A 471 -40.62 -18.77 -1.56
N GLN A 472 -39.94 -19.17 -0.48
CA GLN A 472 -40.06 -20.50 0.09
C GLN A 472 -41.52 -20.90 0.38
N LYS A 473 -42.32 -19.99 0.95
CA LYS A 473 -43.74 -20.24 1.27
C LYS A 473 -44.57 -20.60 0.04
N LYS A 474 -44.27 -19.98 -1.11
CA LYS A 474 -44.95 -20.19 -2.39
C LYS A 474 -44.43 -21.46 -3.08
N ALA A 475 -43.14 -21.73 -2.96
CA ALA A 475 -42.50 -22.91 -3.53
C ALA A 475 -42.94 -24.23 -2.87
N ASN A 476 -43.01 -24.26 -1.54
CA ASN A 476 -43.46 -25.45 -0.80
C ASN A 476 -44.91 -25.84 -1.10
N GLY A 477 -45.74 -24.91 -1.60
CA GLY A 477 -47.14 -25.18 -1.93
C GLY A 477 -47.35 -25.82 -3.31
N ASN A 478 -46.39 -25.70 -4.25
CA ASN A 478 -46.50 -26.32 -5.58
C ASN A 478 -45.11 -26.51 -6.22
N CYS A 479 -44.82 -27.72 -6.69
CA CYS A 479 -43.59 -28.09 -7.40
C CYS A 479 -43.30 -27.19 -8.62
N PHE A 480 -44.34 -26.64 -9.26
CA PHE A 480 -44.21 -25.70 -10.37
C PHE A 480 -43.29 -24.50 -10.06
N TRP A 481 -43.34 -23.97 -8.83
CA TRP A 481 -42.52 -22.84 -8.42
C TRP A 481 -41.05 -23.22 -8.21
N HIS A 482 -40.74 -24.47 -7.86
CA HIS A 482 -39.37 -24.97 -7.85
C HIS A 482 -38.79 -25.06 -9.26
N PHE A 483 -39.60 -25.50 -10.23
CA PHE A 483 -39.20 -25.48 -11.64
C PHE A 483 -38.99 -24.05 -12.17
N GLY A 484 -39.88 -23.11 -11.80
CA GLY A 484 -39.72 -21.69 -12.15
C GLY A 484 -38.44 -21.07 -11.59
N LEU A 485 -38.02 -21.44 -10.37
CA LEU A 485 -36.74 -21.01 -9.80
C LEU A 485 -35.56 -21.62 -10.57
N LEU A 486 -35.62 -22.91 -10.87
CA LEU A 486 -34.59 -23.60 -11.66
C LEU A 486 -34.37 -22.93 -13.01
N LEU A 487 -35.46 -22.59 -13.71
CA LEU A 487 -35.41 -21.90 -15.00
C LEU A 487 -34.72 -20.52 -14.90
N LYS A 488 -35.01 -19.75 -13.85
CA LYS A 488 -34.34 -18.46 -13.59
C LYS A 488 -32.84 -18.64 -13.36
N LEU A 489 -32.43 -19.66 -12.61
CA LEU A 489 -31.02 -19.95 -12.36
C LEU A 489 -30.30 -20.41 -13.63
N ILE A 490 -30.94 -21.24 -14.46
CA ILE A 490 -30.38 -21.65 -15.77
C ILE A 490 -30.22 -20.43 -16.69
N CYS A 491 -31.22 -19.56 -16.77
CA CYS A 491 -31.14 -18.31 -17.53
C CYS A 491 -29.97 -17.43 -17.05
N LEU A 492 -29.82 -17.28 -15.73
CA LEU A 492 -28.68 -16.56 -15.14
C LEU A 492 -27.35 -17.19 -15.53
N LEU A 493 -27.22 -18.52 -15.47
CA LEU A 493 -26.00 -19.24 -15.87
C LEU A 493 -25.65 -19.03 -17.34
N ILE A 494 -26.63 -19.01 -18.24
CA ILE A 494 -26.45 -18.73 -19.68
C ILE A 494 -25.98 -17.28 -19.88
N CYS A 495 -26.58 -16.30 -19.18
CA CYS A 495 -26.13 -14.91 -19.24
C CYS A 495 -24.68 -14.75 -18.75
N ILE A 496 -24.32 -15.41 -17.64
CA ILE A 496 -22.94 -15.39 -17.12
C ILE A 496 -21.98 -16.01 -18.15
N TYR A 497 -22.36 -17.13 -18.77
CA TYR A 497 -21.55 -17.79 -19.78
C TYR A 497 -21.23 -16.84 -20.93
N PHE A 498 -22.28 -16.23 -21.50
CA PHE A 498 -22.21 -15.30 -22.61
C PHE A 498 -21.30 -14.10 -22.31
N LEU A 499 -21.50 -13.44 -21.16
CA LEU A 499 -20.70 -12.28 -20.76
C LEU A 499 -19.23 -12.65 -20.45
N SER A 500 -18.98 -13.87 -19.96
CA SER A 500 -17.62 -14.32 -19.65
C SER A 500 -16.80 -14.68 -20.89
N TYR A 501 -17.48 -15.06 -21.98
CA TYR A 501 -16.85 -15.42 -23.24
C TYR A 501 -16.71 -14.21 -24.17
N SER A 502 -17.73 -13.36 -24.22
CA SER A 502 -17.75 -12.17 -25.08
C SER A 502 -17.16 -10.94 -24.38
N GLN A 503 -15.83 -10.76 -24.51
CA GLN A 503 -15.13 -9.58 -24.00
C GLN A 503 -15.79 -8.28 -24.50
N GLY A 504 -16.07 -8.17 -25.81
CA GLY A 504 -16.66 -6.96 -26.39
C GLY A 504 -18.07 -6.64 -25.89
N ALA A 505 -18.89 -7.65 -25.56
CA ALA A 505 -20.21 -7.40 -24.98
C ALA A 505 -20.09 -6.89 -23.53
N PHE A 506 -19.19 -7.48 -22.75
CA PHE A 506 -18.94 -7.05 -21.37
C PHE A 506 -18.38 -5.62 -21.31
N GLU A 507 -17.37 -5.32 -22.13
CA GLU A 507 -16.79 -3.98 -22.20
C GLU A 507 -17.82 -2.94 -22.60
N LYS A 508 -18.71 -3.21 -23.58
CA LYS A 508 -19.78 -2.27 -23.95
C LYS A 508 -20.74 -1.96 -22.80
N ILE A 509 -21.09 -2.95 -21.99
CA ILE A 509 -22.00 -2.77 -20.84
C ILE A 509 -21.33 -1.91 -19.76
N PHE A 510 -20.07 -2.18 -19.44
CA PHE A 510 -19.36 -1.51 -18.35
C PHE A 510 -18.62 -0.23 -18.79
N SER A 511 -18.52 0.07 -20.09
CA SER A 511 -17.92 1.32 -20.61
C SER A 511 -18.92 2.48 -20.72
N PHE A 512 -20.16 2.30 -20.26
CA PHE A 512 -21.15 3.38 -20.25
C PHE A 512 -20.83 4.41 -19.16
N TRP A 513 -20.71 5.69 -19.53
CA TRP A 513 -20.55 6.78 -18.55
C TRP A 513 -21.88 7.04 -17.81
N PRO A 514 -21.90 7.19 -16.48
CA PRO A 514 -20.76 7.37 -15.57
C PRO A 514 -20.20 6.08 -14.95
N LEU A 515 -20.79 4.92 -15.23
CA LEU A 515 -20.42 3.63 -14.64
C LEU A 515 -18.96 3.25 -14.95
N SER A 516 -18.49 3.58 -16.15
CA SER A 516 -17.14 3.24 -16.62
C SER A 516 -16.04 3.75 -15.69
N LYS A 517 -16.19 4.95 -15.12
CA LYS A 517 -15.20 5.52 -14.20
C LYS A 517 -15.02 4.75 -12.90
N CYS A 518 -16.00 3.95 -12.50
CA CYS A 518 -15.88 3.09 -11.32
C CYS A 518 -15.08 1.80 -11.61
N PHE A 519 -15.04 1.35 -12.88
CA PHE A 519 -14.50 0.05 -13.29
C PHE A 519 -13.35 0.15 -14.30
N GLU A 520 -12.86 1.37 -14.57
CA GLU A 520 -11.66 1.62 -15.37
C GLU A 520 -10.41 1.59 -14.47
N LEU A 521 -9.36 0.89 -14.92
CA LEU A 521 -8.01 0.99 -14.39
C LEU A 521 -7.08 1.43 -15.53
N ASN A 522 -6.41 2.57 -15.36
CA ASN A 522 -5.58 3.19 -16.41
C ASN A 522 -6.33 3.38 -17.74
N GLY A 523 -7.63 3.66 -17.68
CA GLY A 523 -8.48 3.87 -18.86
C GLY A 523 -8.99 2.60 -19.55
N ASN A 524 -8.78 1.41 -18.97
CA ASN A 524 -9.25 0.14 -19.55
C ASN A 524 -10.10 -0.66 -18.55
N VAL A 525 -11.20 -1.26 -19.04
CA VAL A 525 -12.13 -2.13 -18.30
C VAL A 525 -11.72 -3.62 -18.38
N TYR A 526 -10.73 -3.97 -19.19
CA TYR A 526 -10.23 -5.34 -19.35
C TYR A 526 -9.88 -6.00 -18.01
N GLU A 527 -9.20 -5.29 -17.12
CA GLU A 527 -8.82 -5.83 -15.81
C GLU A 527 -10.06 -6.15 -14.96
N TRP A 528 -11.15 -5.41 -15.13
CA TRP A 528 -12.42 -5.70 -14.49
C TRP A 528 -13.08 -6.95 -15.07
N TRP A 529 -13.12 -7.09 -16.39
CA TRP A 529 -13.60 -8.31 -17.07
C TRP A 529 -12.81 -9.54 -16.64
N PHE A 530 -11.48 -9.43 -16.62
CA PHE A 530 -10.59 -10.50 -16.19
C PHE A 530 -10.92 -10.95 -14.76
N ARG A 531 -11.04 -10.02 -13.81
CA ARG A 531 -11.37 -10.34 -12.41
C ARG A 531 -12.77 -10.93 -12.25
N TRP A 532 -13.76 -10.43 -12.99
CA TRP A 532 -15.13 -10.94 -12.97
C TRP A 532 -15.21 -12.38 -13.54
N LYS A 533 -14.45 -12.67 -14.59
CA LYS A 533 -14.38 -13.99 -15.25
C LYS A 533 -13.78 -15.09 -14.37
N LEU A 534 -12.89 -14.76 -13.43
CA LEU A 534 -12.13 -15.75 -12.63
C LEU A 534 -12.98 -16.59 -11.67
N ASP A 535 -14.18 -16.14 -11.32
CA ASP A 535 -15.02 -16.75 -10.27
C ASP A 535 -16.41 -17.19 -10.82
N ARG A 536 -16.51 -17.52 -12.13
CA ARG A 536 -17.76 -17.70 -12.89
C ARG A 536 -18.50 -19.06 -12.80
N TYR A 537 -17.78 -20.16 -12.58
CA TYR A 537 -18.30 -21.55 -12.49
C TYR A 537 -17.52 -22.28 -11.43
N THR A 538 -17.92 -23.51 -11.08
CA THR A 538 -17.18 -24.28 -10.09
C THR A 538 -17.50 -25.83 -10.11
N TYR A 539 -16.52 -26.71 -10.46
CA TYR A 539 -16.12 -28.07 -9.95
C TYR A 539 -14.60 -28.57 -10.14
N SER A 540 -13.98 -29.42 -9.26
CA SER A 540 -12.52 -29.86 -9.09
C SER A 540 -11.97 -31.08 -9.88
N VAL A 541 -10.65 -31.44 -9.99
CA VAL A 541 -9.58 -31.86 -9.01
C VAL A 541 -8.12 -31.51 -9.45
N TRP A 542 -7.88 -30.71 -10.49
CA TRP A 542 -6.58 -30.71 -11.21
C TRP A 542 -5.53 -29.64 -10.83
N ALA A 543 -5.56 -29.05 -9.63
CA ALA A 543 -4.66 -27.93 -9.25
C ALA A 543 -3.17 -28.33 -9.03
N SER A 544 -2.84 -29.62 -8.96
CA SER A 544 -1.45 -30.10 -8.86
C SER A 544 -0.74 -30.26 -10.20
N SER A 545 -1.47 -30.17 -11.33
CA SER A 545 -0.93 -30.43 -12.67
C SER A 545 -0.75 -29.17 -13.52
N CYS A 546 -1.15 -28.00 -13.03
CA CYS A 546 -0.99 -26.74 -13.77
C CYS A 546 0.43 -26.16 -13.55
N LYS A 547 1.08 -25.74 -14.65
CA LYS A 547 2.49 -25.31 -14.62
C LYS A 547 2.65 -23.81 -14.32
N ASN A 548 1.71 -22.99 -14.77
CA ASN A 548 1.79 -21.53 -14.71
C ASN A 548 0.49 -20.89 -14.15
N LYS A 549 0.60 -19.68 -13.58
CA LYS A 549 -0.54 -18.93 -12.99
C LYS A 549 -1.71 -18.74 -13.96
N THR A 550 -1.42 -18.48 -15.23
CA THR A 550 -2.44 -18.24 -16.26
C THR A 550 -3.34 -19.47 -16.44
N ASP A 551 -2.73 -20.63 -16.68
CA ASP A 551 -3.46 -21.90 -16.85
C ASP A 551 -4.27 -22.24 -15.59
N CYS A 552 -3.68 -22.07 -14.41
CA CYS A 552 -4.37 -22.33 -13.16
C CYS A 552 -5.57 -21.37 -12.93
N ASN A 553 -5.44 -20.10 -13.33
CA ASN A 553 -6.52 -19.11 -13.25
C ASN A 553 -7.70 -19.45 -14.20
N GLU A 554 -7.45 -20.07 -15.35
CA GLU A 554 -8.52 -20.53 -16.25
C GLU A 554 -9.30 -21.72 -15.69
N LEU A 555 -8.61 -22.61 -14.97
CA LEU A 555 -9.18 -23.79 -14.31
C LEU A 555 -9.81 -23.46 -12.94
N HIS A 556 -9.41 -22.35 -12.31
CA HIS A 556 -9.86 -21.93 -10.98
C HIS A 556 -11.37 -21.88 -10.80
N PRO A 557 -12.16 -21.27 -11.75
CA PRO A 557 -13.61 -21.28 -11.65
C PRO A 557 -14.03 -22.70 -11.39
N SER A 558 -13.80 -23.64 -12.31
CA SER A 558 -14.10 -25.04 -12.08
C SER A 558 -13.57 -25.49 -10.71
N VAL A 559 -12.29 -25.46 -10.35
CA VAL A 559 -11.85 -26.22 -9.16
C VAL A 559 -12.52 -25.88 -7.80
N SER A 560 -12.98 -24.65 -7.58
CA SER A 560 -13.39 -24.20 -6.24
C SER A 560 -14.74 -24.75 -5.67
N VAL A 561 -15.74 -25.23 -6.43
CA VAL A 561 -17.05 -25.66 -5.82
C VAL A 561 -16.89 -26.94 -5.10
N VAL A 562 -16.06 -27.85 -5.57
CA VAL A 562 -15.94 -29.13 -4.86
C VAL A 562 -15.32 -28.91 -3.52
N GLN A 563 -14.34 -28.02 -3.42
CA GLN A 563 -13.72 -27.71 -2.14
C GLN A 563 -14.73 -27.00 -1.22
N ILE A 564 -15.54 -26.09 -1.76
CA ILE A 564 -16.64 -25.44 -1.04
C ILE A 564 -17.71 -26.46 -0.59
N LEU A 565 -18.18 -27.34 -1.48
CA LEU A 565 -19.18 -28.37 -1.19
C LEU A 565 -18.63 -29.41 -0.22
N ALA A 566 -17.40 -29.89 -0.42
CA ALA A 566 -16.73 -30.81 0.48
C ALA A 566 -16.60 -30.20 1.88
N PHE A 567 -16.21 -28.91 1.97
CA PHE A 567 -16.20 -28.20 3.25
C PHE A 567 -17.60 -28.14 3.88
N ILE A 568 -18.64 -27.81 3.09
CA ILE A 568 -20.03 -27.78 3.59
C ILE A 568 -20.45 -29.16 4.10
N LEU A 569 -20.17 -30.24 3.36
CA LEU A 569 -20.52 -31.61 3.74
C LEU A 569 -19.78 -32.02 5.02
N ILE A 570 -18.47 -31.81 5.09
CA ILE A 570 -17.65 -32.10 6.28
C ILE A 570 -18.16 -31.30 7.49
N ARG A 571 -18.61 -30.06 7.29
CA ARG A 571 -19.07 -29.18 8.37
C ARG A 571 -20.49 -29.51 8.85
N ASN A 572 -21.34 -30.11 8.00
CA ASN A 572 -22.77 -30.27 8.28
C ASN A 572 -23.24 -31.73 8.43
N ILE A 573 -22.51 -32.73 7.92
CA ILE A 573 -22.87 -34.15 8.07
C ILE A 573 -22.61 -34.65 9.50
N PRO A 574 -21.42 -34.47 10.10
CA PRO A 574 -21.17 -34.94 11.46
C PRO A 574 -21.93 -34.09 12.47
N GLY A 575 -22.75 -34.74 13.31
CA GLY A 575 -23.60 -34.06 14.30
C GLY A 575 -22.83 -33.16 15.27
N TYR A 576 -21.68 -33.64 15.76
CA TYR A 576 -20.79 -32.90 16.66
C TYR A 576 -20.27 -31.60 16.02
N VAL A 577 -19.76 -31.70 14.79
CA VAL A 577 -19.20 -30.57 14.05
C VAL A 577 -20.32 -29.55 13.77
N ARG A 578 -21.55 -30.00 13.47
CA ARG A 578 -22.69 -29.10 13.27
C ARG A 578 -23.12 -28.34 14.53
N SER A 579 -22.88 -28.87 15.73
CA SER A 579 -23.29 -28.28 17.00
C SER A 579 -22.26 -27.35 17.65
N VAL A 580 -21.05 -27.20 17.08
CA VAL A 580 -19.99 -26.37 17.66
C VAL A 580 -19.49 -25.34 16.67
N TYR A 581 -18.95 -24.21 17.13
CA TYR A 581 -18.29 -23.18 16.31
C TYR A 581 -17.21 -22.45 17.13
N SER A 582 -16.18 -21.90 16.47
CA SER A 582 -15.19 -21.05 17.14
C SER A 582 -15.69 -19.60 17.28
N SER A 583 -15.87 -19.13 18.52
CA SER A 583 -16.30 -17.75 18.79
C SER A 583 -15.22 -16.72 18.43
N PHE A 584 -13.94 -17.10 18.56
CA PHE A 584 -12.80 -16.31 18.09
C PHE A 584 -12.88 -16.03 16.59
N PHE A 585 -13.00 -17.07 15.75
CA PHE A 585 -13.11 -16.86 14.31
C PHE A 585 -14.42 -16.17 13.93
N ALA A 586 -15.54 -16.48 14.59
CA ALA A 586 -16.80 -15.80 14.32
C ALA A 586 -16.74 -14.29 14.59
N TRP A 587 -15.98 -13.85 15.59
CA TRP A 587 -15.75 -12.44 15.86
C TRP A 587 -15.03 -11.75 14.69
N PHE A 588 -13.93 -12.32 14.20
CA PHE A 588 -13.22 -11.82 13.00
C PHE A 588 -14.12 -11.86 11.74
N GLY A 589 -15.01 -12.85 11.63
CA GLY A 589 -15.97 -12.96 10.55
C GLY A 589 -16.92 -11.77 10.43
N LYS A 590 -17.37 -11.23 11.57
CA LYS A 590 -18.29 -10.07 11.63
C LYS A 590 -17.67 -8.79 11.09
N ILE A 591 -16.34 -8.65 11.19
CA ILE A 591 -15.57 -7.47 10.74
C ILE A 591 -14.65 -7.80 9.54
N SER A 592 -14.94 -8.90 8.83
CA SER A 592 -14.05 -9.46 7.81
C SER A 592 -13.79 -8.52 6.63
N LEU A 593 -14.80 -7.75 6.21
CA LEU A 593 -14.68 -6.79 5.12
C LEU A 593 -13.77 -5.62 5.50
N GLU A 594 -13.95 -5.08 6.70
CA GLU A 594 -13.15 -3.97 7.22
C GLU A 594 -11.69 -4.40 7.41
N LEU A 595 -11.45 -5.61 7.94
CA LEU A 595 -10.11 -6.19 8.01
C LEU A 595 -9.47 -6.33 6.63
N PHE A 596 -10.22 -6.82 5.64
CA PHE A 596 -9.72 -6.96 4.27
C PHE A 596 -9.29 -5.62 3.67
N ILE A 597 -10.05 -4.55 3.92
CA ILE A 597 -9.76 -3.22 3.36
C ILE A 597 -8.65 -2.52 4.13
N CYS A 598 -8.68 -2.56 5.47
CA CYS A 598 -7.71 -1.86 6.32
C CYS A 598 -6.28 -2.39 6.14
N GLN A 599 -6.10 -3.65 5.72
CA GLN A 599 -4.77 -4.23 5.52
C GLN A 599 -3.95 -3.42 4.51
N TYR A 600 -4.61 -2.79 3.51
CA TYR A 600 -3.97 -2.02 2.45
C TYR A 600 -3.18 -0.82 2.96
N HIS A 601 -3.55 -0.28 4.13
CA HIS A 601 -3.01 0.98 4.65
C HIS A 601 -2.41 0.89 6.06
N ILE A 602 -2.62 -0.22 6.79
CA ILE A 602 -2.05 -0.41 8.13
C ILE A 602 -0.90 -1.42 8.12
N TRP A 603 -1.08 -2.59 7.50
CA TRP A 603 -0.01 -3.59 7.38
C TRP A 603 0.79 -3.42 6.10
N LEU A 604 0.09 -3.10 5.02
CA LEU A 604 0.69 -2.88 3.72
C LEU A 604 0.85 -1.38 3.46
N ALA A 605 1.77 -1.07 2.56
CA ALA A 605 2.01 0.28 2.07
C ALA A 605 2.45 0.25 0.61
N ALA A 606 2.54 1.42 -0.01
CA ALA A 606 2.93 1.58 -1.41
C ALA A 606 2.04 0.71 -2.32
N ASP A 607 0.72 0.91 -2.20
CA ASP A 607 -0.29 0.20 -3.00
C ASP A 607 -0.14 -1.33 -2.93
N THR A 608 0.03 -1.87 -1.72
CA THR A 608 0.22 -3.31 -1.40
C THR A 608 1.56 -3.94 -1.75
N LYS A 609 2.52 -3.17 -2.29
CA LYS A 609 3.83 -3.71 -2.69
C LYS A 609 4.80 -3.84 -1.51
N GLY A 610 4.61 -3.05 -0.45
CA GLY A 610 5.45 -3.07 0.74
C GLY A 610 4.72 -3.45 2.02
N ILE A 611 5.51 -3.57 3.08
CA ILE A 611 5.07 -3.69 4.47
C ILE A 611 5.37 -2.37 5.17
N LEU A 612 4.41 -1.88 5.97
CA LEU A 612 4.59 -0.68 6.78
C LEU A 612 5.39 -0.99 8.05
N VAL A 613 6.36 -0.15 8.36
CA VAL A 613 7.17 -0.24 9.59
C VAL A 613 6.93 1.00 10.43
N LEU A 614 6.19 0.81 11.52
CA LEU A 614 5.89 1.81 12.55
C LEU A 614 7.06 1.98 13.53
N ILE A 615 7.69 0.86 13.92
CA ILE A 615 8.79 0.83 14.89
C ILE A 615 10.03 0.23 14.21
N PRO A 616 10.96 1.07 13.70
CA PRO A 616 12.20 0.60 13.10
C PRO A 616 13.07 -0.18 14.10
N GLY A 617 13.78 -1.21 13.61
CA GLY A 617 14.73 -2.00 14.42
C GLY A 617 14.11 -3.10 15.29
N TYR A 618 12.80 -3.10 15.54
CA TYR A 618 12.12 -4.08 16.39
C TYR A 618 10.96 -4.79 15.65
N PRO A 619 11.23 -5.80 14.81
CA PRO A 619 10.23 -6.39 13.92
C PRO A 619 9.07 -7.07 14.66
N VAL A 620 9.33 -7.77 15.76
CA VAL A 620 8.28 -8.45 16.55
C VAL A 620 7.34 -7.42 17.20
N LEU A 621 7.91 -6.38 17.82
CA LEU A 621 7.13 -5.30 18.43
C LEU A 621 6.32 -4.53 17.38
N ASN A 622 6.91 -4.28 16.21
CA ASN A 622 6.21 -3.66 15.08
C ASN A 622 4.98 -4.47 14.68
N VAL A 623 5.10 -5.81 14.55
CA VAL A 623 3.96 -6.68 14.20
C VAL A 623 2.90 -6.68 15.30
N MET A 624 3.29 -6.74 16.57
CA MET A 624 2.35 -6.70 17.70
C MET A 624 1.55 -5.39 17.74
N VAL A 625 2.24 -4.25 17.70
CA VAL A 625 1.61 -2.91 17.76
C VAL A 625 0.75 -2.65 16.53
N SER A 626 1.27 -2.94 15.32
CA SER A 626 0.50 -2.74 14.09
C SER A 626 -0.72 -3.65 14.01
N THR A 627 -0.64 -4.90 14.49
CA THR A 627 -1.78 -5.82 14.57
C THR A 627 -2.84 -5.33 15.54
N PHE A 628 -2.44 -4.84 16.73
CA PHE A 628 -3.38 -4.29 17.70
C PHE A 628 -4.12 -3.08 17.13
N ILE A 629 -3.39 -2.12 16.56
CA ILE A 629 -3.99 -0.94 15.90
C ILE A 629 -4.91 -1.38 14.77
N PHE A 630 -4.46 -2.31 13.93
CA PHE A 630 -5.22 -2.83 12.79
C PHE A 630 -6.58 -3.39 13.20
N VAL A 631 -6.60 -4.25 14.21
CA VAL A 631 -7.83 -4.89 14.70
C VAL A 631 -8.77 -3.86 15.35
N CYS A 632 -8.24 -2.94 16.16
CA CYS A 632 -9.04 -1.88 16.79
C CYS A 632 -9.67 -0.96 15.75
N VAL A 633 -8.91 -0.53 14.74
CA VAL A 633 -9.40 0.34 13.68
C VAL A 633 -10.47 -0.36 12.84
N ALA A 634 -10.27 -1.63 12.47
CA ALA A 634 -11.27 -2.39 11.72
C ALA A 634 -12.59 -2.52 12.51
N HIS A 635 -12.50 -2.74 13.83
CA HIS A 635 -13.66 -2.79 14.70
C HIS A 635 -14.40 -1.44 14.76
N GLU A 636 -13.69 -0.34 14.98
CA GLU A 636 -14.27 1.02 15.03
C GLU A 636 -14.93 1.41 13.71
N ILE A 637 -14.30 1.11 12.56
CA ILE A 637 -14.89 1.36 11.24
C ILE A 637 -16.19 0.58 11.06
N SER A 638 -16.24 -0.67 11.52
CA SER A 638 -17.45 -1.49 11.41
C SER A 638 -18.60 -0.88 12.23
N GLN A 639 -18.33 -0.38 13.44
CA GLN A 639 -19.32 0.35 14.23
C GLN A 639 -19.79 1.62 13.53
N ILE A 640 -18.86 2.49 13.11
CA ILE A 640 -19.14 3.74 12.40
C ILE A 640 -20.00 3.49 11.15
N THR A 641 -19.66 2.47 10.36
CA THR A 641 -20.39 2.12 9.14
C THR A 641 -21.82 1.68 9.47
N ASN A 642 -22.03 0.93 10.54
CA ASN A 642 -23.35 0.48 10.96
C ASN A 642 -24.22 1.63 11.49
N ASP A 643 -23.64 2.55 12.27
CA ASP A 643 -24.34 3.71 12.80
C ASP A 643 -24.75 4.66 11.68
N LEU A 644 -23.80 4.98 10.77
CA LEU A 644 -24.08 5.82 9.60
C LEU A 644 -25.10 5.16 8.66
N ALA A 645 -25.08 3.84 8.49
CA ALA A 645 -26.06 3.15 7.65
C ALA A 645 -27.49 3.34 8.17
N GLN A 646 -27.70 3.31 9.50
CA GLN A 646 -29.01 3.52 10.10
C GLN A 646 -29.51 4.97 9.95
N ILE A 647 -28.58 5.93 10.00
CA ILE A 647 -28.90 7.35 9.89
C ILE A 647 -29.15 7.73 8.43
N VAL A 648 -28.25 7.36 7.51
CA VAL A 648 -28.24 7.79 6.10
C VAL A 648 -29.35 7.12 5.30
N VAL A 649 -29.63 5.83 5.57
CA VAL A 649 -30.66 5.04 4.88
C VAL A 649 -31.89 4.96 5.80
N PRO A 650 -32.88 5.87 5.67
CA PRO A 650 -34.10 5.80 6.48
C PRO A 650 -35.01 4.67 5.99
N LYS A 651 -35.81 4.10 6.90
CA LYS A 651 -36.84 3.09 6.57
C LYS A 651 -37.97 3.64 5.69
N ASP A 652 -38.19 4.95 5.74
CA ASP A 652 -39.24 5.63 4.98
C ASP A 652 -38.82 5.84 3.52
N ASN A 653 -39.58 5.28 2.58
CA ASN A 653 -39.26 5.25 1.14
C ASN A 653 -39.12 6.64 0.48
N PRO A 654 -40.05 7.61 0.67
CA PRO A 654 -39.89 8.95 0.11
C PRO A 654 -38.67 9.69 0.68
N ALA A 655 -38.43 9.59 2.00
CA ALA A 655 -37.23 10.15 2.61
C ALA A 655 -35.94 9.50 2.07
N LEU A 656 -35.96 8.18 1.85
CA LEU A 656 -34.86 7.43 1.25
C LEU A 656 -34.59 7.90 -0.17
N LEU A 657 -35.61 8.00 -1.02
CA LEU A 657 -35.47 8.44 -2.41
C LEU A 657 -34.87 9.86 -2.50
N LYS A 658 -35.37 10.79 -1.68
CA LYS A 658 -34.83 12.16 -1.64
C LYS A 658 -33.35 12.17 -1.29
N ARG A 659 -32.92 11.36 -0.31
CA ARG A 659 -31.51 11.27 0.10
C ARG A 659 -30.64 10.59 -0.95
N LEU A 660 -31.14 9.53 -1.59
CA LEU A 660 -30.43 8.87 -2.68
C LEU A 660 -30.20 9.80 -3.87
N LEU A 661 -31.20 10.62 -4.24
CA LEU A 661 -31.05 11.63 -5.29
C LEU A 661 -29.99 12.69 -4.93
N CYS A 662 -29.95 13.13 -3.67
CA CYS A 662 -28.92 14.05 -3.19
C CYS A 662 -27.52 13.42 -3.27
N ILE A 663 -27.38 12.17 -2.81
CA ILE A 663 -26.11 11.42 -2.84
C ILE A 663 -25.66 11.20 -4.28
N ALA A 664 -26.57 10.77 -5.17
CA ALA A 664 -26.28 10.57 -6.58
C ALA A 664 -25.83 11.88 -7.25
N GLY A 665 -26.53 12.99 -7.00
CA GLY A 665 -26.15 14.32 -7.49
C GLY A 665 -24.76 14.75 -7.02
N PHE A 666 -24.44 14.52 -5.73
CA PHE A 666 -23.13 14.82 -5.16
C PHE A 666 -22.01 14.01 -5.83
N PHE A 667 -22.18 12.68 -5.97
CA PHE A 667 -21.17 11.83 -6.60
C PHE A 667 -21.03 12.11 -8.11
N SER A 668 -22.12 12.36 -8.83
CA SER A 668 -22.06 12.78 -10.23
C SER A 668 -21.32 14.10 -10.41
N GLY A 669 -21.56 15.08 -9.53
CA GLY A 669 -20.81 16.34 -9.51
C GLY A 669 -19.32 16.14 -9.23
N LEU A 670 -18.98 15.26 -8.28
CA LEU A 670 -17.60 14.93 -7.94
C LEU A 670 -16.87 14.22 -9.10
N LEU A 671 -17.55 13.30 -9.79
CA LEU A 671 -17.01 12.61 -10.98
C LEU A 671 -16.80 13.57 -12.16
N LEU A 672 -17.75 14.47 -12.41
CA LEU A 672 -17.61 15.54 -13.42
C LEU A 672 -16.41 16.43 -13.10
N PHE A 673 -16.28 16.84 -11.84
CA PHE A 673 -15.18 17.69 -11.40
C PHE A 673 -13.81 16.98 -11.52
N SER A 674 -13.75 15.70 -11.17
CA SER A 674 -12.54 14.88 -11.36
C SER A 674 -12.16 14.77 -12.83
N ALA A 675 -13.12 14.57 -13.73
CA ALA A 675 -12.86 14.48 -15.16
C ALA A 675 -12.29 15.79 -15.73
N ILE A 676 -12.78 16.95 -15.26
CA ILE A 676 -12.25 18.27 -15.63
C ILE A 676 -10.82 18.44 -15.09
N GLN A 677 -10.57 18.00 -13.85
CA GLN A 677 -9.25 18.11 -13.24
C GLN A 677 -8.20 17.23 -13.95
N ASP A 678 -8.57 16.03 -14.39
CA ASP A 678 -7.68 15.14 -15.14
C ASP A 678 -7.34 15.70 -16.53
N GLN A 679 -8.28 16.38 -17.20
CA GLN A 679 -8.00 17.10 -18.46
C GLN A 679 -7.01 18.25 -18.28
N SER A 680 -6.94 18.87 -17.09
CA SER A 680 -5.99 19.96 -16.80
C SER A 680 -4.57 19.49 -16.43
N ARG A 681 -4.39 18.18 -16.17
CA ARG A 681 -3.12 17.56 -15.75
C ARG A 681 -2.31 16.99 -16.92
N HIS A 682 -2.95 16.78 -18.06
CA HIS A 682 -2.33 16.40 -19.33
C HIS A 682 -2.13 17.65 -20.17
#